data_AF-A0A7U6Y791-F1
#
_entry.id   AF-A0A7U6Y791-F1
#
_cell.length_a   1.000
_cell.length_b   1.000
_cell.length_c   1.000
_cell.angle_alpha   90.00
_cell.angle_beta   90.00
_cell.angle_gamma   90.00
#
_symmetry.space_group_name_H-M   'P 1'
#
loop_
_entity.id
_entity.type
_entity.pdbx_description
1 polymer ?
#
loop_
_entity_poly.entity_id
_entity_poly.type
_entity_poly.pdbx_seq_one_letter_code
_entity_poly.pdbx_strand_id
1 'polypeptide(L)'
;MDVTSPFEASEPPAKEVDSFKRRLLEHLVHTVGKDQVTTTGRDWYNALARTVRDLLVEMWMDSTRSSYRGDVKRVYYLSLEFLIGRSLMNNLINTGFLDIARKTMAELGLDLDAVAEEEPEAALGNGGLGRLAACFIDSMATQGIAGYGYGIRYEYGMFAQEIEDGWQSEMPDHWLYHGNAWEFARPEVVYPVRFYGKVETKTDSTGKTVYLWKGDEEILAQAYDQPVPGFGAWTVNNTRLWAAKSSRVFDLKRFNQGDYLGSVRSQGESENLSRVLYPDDSTSMGKELRLKQEYFFVCAALKDILRRFRSQHPDWSLLPEKVAIQLNDTHPALAVPEMMRLLMDKFGLDWDFAWDLSRRVFSYTNHTLLPEALETWPVALFESMLPRHLMIIFEINRRFLEEVRLRFPGDEDLIRRVSLIDEDHGRRVRMAHIAFVGSHAVNGVARIHTELMKTTIFADFHKLYPERIVNKTNGVTPRRWVNQANRELASLVKGRVDENWPANLEEFRKLVPLADDKSFRQAFREVKKRNKERLAKLIAEKLGEEVSPDSLFDVHVKRIHEYKRQLLNVLGVIARYNRLKAGGKTARKMAPRTVILAGKAAPGYHTAKLIIKLIHDVAKVINADPATNKQLKLIFLPNYNVALAEKIIPAADLSQQISTAGTEASGTGNMKLALNGALTIGTRDGANIEIAEEVGEENVFFFGLLADEVMRLRQPGAYDPRDVIAKNAELAQVLDMIGNGFFSPDDKDRFKPIHDSLVHHGDWYLLCADFADYMAAQERVDQLWADPEAWSAAAIYNVARMGRFSSDVTIMEYAKDIWRVSPHRPAPGLGEALMG
;
A
#
# COMPACT_ATOMS: atom_id res chain seq x y z
N MET A 1 -17.13 31.45 1.82
CA MET A 1 -18.50 30.91 1.63
C MET A 1 -19.09 30.79 3.01
N ASP A 2 -20.27 31.37 3.22
CA ASP A 2 -20.97 31.25 4.48
C ASP A 2 -21.55 29.84 4.60
N VAL A 3 -20.75 28.93 5.20
CA VAL A 3 -21.11 27.51 5.37
C VAL A 3 -22.17 27.32 6.46
N THR A 4 -22.65 28.41 7.07
CA THR A 4 -23.65 28.42 8.14
C THR A 4 -25.09 28.56 7.64
N SER A 5 -25.30 28.81 6.34
CA SER A 5 -26.65 28.82 5.76
C SER A 5 -27.37 27.48 6.02
N PRO A 6 -28.59 27.49 6.57
CA PRO A 6 -29.38 26.28 6.78
C PRO A 6 -29.91 25.81 5.43
N PHE A 7 -29.13 24.98 4.75
CA PHE A 7 -29.66 24.10 3.72
C PHE A 7 -30.30 22.91 4.43
N GLU A 8 -31.57 22.61 4.14
CA GLU A 8 -32.25 21.41 4.61
C GLU A 8 -31.46 20.17 4.17
N ALA A 9 -31.36 19.16 5.04
CA ALA A 9 -30.76 17.89 4.65
C ALA A 9 -31.57 17.32 3.49
N SER A 10 -30.90 16.86 2.43
CA SER A 10 -31.58 16.15 1.35
C SER A 10 -32.22 14.88 1.92
N GLU A 11 -33.44 14.55 1.46
CA GLU A 11 -34.03 13.24 1.77
C GLU A 11 -33.07 12.13 1.30
N PRO A 12 -32.94 11.03 2.07
CA PRO A 12 -32.06 9.93 1.67
C PRO A 12 -32.51 9.39 0.31
N PRO A 13 -31.59 9.11 -0.62
CA PRO A 13 -31.96 8.61 -1.92
C PRO A 13 -32.73 7.31 -1.79
N ALA A 14 -33.93 7.27 -2.38
CA ALA A 14 -34.83 6.12 -2.30
C ALA A 14 -34.14 4.84 -2.79
N LYS A 15 -34.23 3.78 -1.97
CA LYS A 15 -33.68 2.45 -2.24
C LYS A 15 -34.58 1.61 -3.15
N GLU A 16 -35.03 2.21 -4.23
CA GLU A 16 -35.99 1.61 -5.16
C GLU A 16 -35.34 1.33 -6.51
N VAL A 17 -35.62 0.14 -7.05
CA VAL A 17 -35.07 -0.31 -8.34
C VAL A 17 -35.44 0.67 -9.46
N ASP A 18 -36.70 1.13 -9.53
CA ASP A 18 -37.15 2.05 -10.56
C ASP A 18 -36.43 3.41 -10.51
N SER A 19 -36.21 3.95 -9.31
CA SER A 19 -35.48 5.20 -9.11
C SER A 19 -34.01 5.06 -9.55
N PHE A 20 -33.36 3.97 -9.14
CA PHE A 20 -31.97 3.68 -9.52
C PHE A 20 -31.83 3.46 -11.03
N LYS A 21 -32.75 2.69 -11.63
CA LYS A 21 -32.83 2.42 -13.07
C LYS A 21 -33.00 3.70 -13.88
N ARG A 22 -33.87 4.61 -13.42
CA ARG A 22 -34.05 5.92 -14.07
C ARG A 22 -32.75 6.72 -14.08
N ARG A 23 -32.08 6.88 -12.93
CA ARG A 23 -30.79 7.61 -12.84
C ARG A 23 -29.71 6.98 -13.73
N LEU A 24 -29.66 5.64 -13.76
CA LEU A 24 -28.75 4.90 -14.63
C LEU A 24 -28.99 5.20 -16.12
N LEU A 25 -30.25 5.14 -16.57
CA LEU A 25 -30.61 5.42 -17.95
C LEU A 25 -30.43 6.91 -18.31
N GLU A 26 -30.66 7.83 -17.36
CA GLU A 26 -30.37 9.26 -17.53
C GLU A 26 -28.87 9.50 -17.77
N HIS A 27 -27.97 8.85 -17.03
CA HIS A 27 -26.54 8.95 -17.31
C HIS A 27 -26.15 8.31 -18.64
N LEU A 28 -26.79 7.19 -19.01
CA LEU A 28 -26.55 6.56 -20.31
C LEU A 28 -26.88 7.54 -21.46
N VAL A 29 -28.03 8.19 -21.38
CA VAL A 29 -28.50 9.12 -22.42
C VAL A 29 -27.76 10.46 -22.37
N HIS A 30 -27.70 11.11 -21.21
CA HIS A 30 -27.26 12.51 -21.10
C HIS A 30 -25.77 12.66 -20.78
N THR A 31 -25.12 11.64 -20.21
CA THR A 31 -23.69 11.71 -19.89
C THR A 31 -22.85 10.90 -20.86
N VAL A 32 -23.27 9.67 -21.19
CA VAL A 32 -22.57 8.82 -22.16
C VAL A 32 -22.97 9.19 -23.59
N GLY A 33 -24.21 9.66 -23.80
CA GLY A 33 -24.69 10.08 -25.12
C GLY A 33 -25.20 8.92 -25.98
N LYS A 34 -25.70 7.84 -25.35
CA LYS A 34 -26.14 6.63 -26.05
C LYS A 34 -27.52 6.13 -25.58
N ASP A 35 -28.17 5.37 -26.45
CA ASP A 35 -29.35 4.56 -26.10
C ASP A 35 -28.93 3.12 -25.75
N GLN A 36 -29.88 2.30 -25.30
CA GLN A 36 -29.62 0.90 -24.92
C GLN A 36 -29.22 0.01 -26.10
N VAL A 37 -29.47 0.42 -27.34
CA VAL A 37 -29.26 -0.40 -28.54
C VAL A 37 -27.79 -0.38 -28.95
N THR A 38 -27.08 0.72 -28.70
CA THR A 38 -25.71 0.97 -29.18
C THR A 38 -24.64 0.93 -28.07
N THR A 39 -24.99 0.42 -26.89
CA THR A 39 -24.10 0.36 -25.72
C THR A 39 -23.07 -0.76 -25.77
N THR A 40 -21.90 -0.50 -25.20
CA THR A 40 -20.87 -1.48 -24.84
C THR A 40 -20.83 -1.67 -23.32
N GLY A 41 -20.10 -2.68 -22.82
CA GLY A 41 -19.90 -2.89 -21.38
C GLY A 41 -19.34 -1.65 -20.68
N ARG A 42 -18.39 -0.97 -21.33
CA ARG A 42 -17.82 0.30 -20.86
C ARG A 42 -18.85 1.41 -20.70
N ASP A 43 -19.79 1.53 -21.64
CA ASP A 43 -20.84 2.56 -21.59
C ASP A 43 -21.73 2.34 -20.37
N TRP A 44 -22.10 1.08 -20.10
CA TRP A 44 -22.82 0.69 -18.90
C TRP A 44 -22.03 0.94 -17.61
N TYR A 45 -20.73 0.63 -17.61
CA TYR A 45 -19.85 0.94 -16.48
C TYR A 45 -19.85 2.45 -16.18
N ASN A 46 -19.66 3.30 -17.19
CA ASN A 46 -19.56 4.74 -17.00
C ASN A 46 -20.89 5.31 -16.48
N ALA A 47 -22.01 4.88 -17.05
CA ALA A 47 -23.34 5.27 -16.58
C ALA A 47 -23.58 4.82 -15.13
N LEU A 48 -23.24 3.58 -14.80
CA LEU A 48 -23.42 3.02 -13.45
C LEU A 48 -22.50 3.69 -12.42
N ALA A 49 -21.22 3.89 -12.75
CA ALA A 49 -20.27 4.57 -11.87
C ALA A 49 -20.72 6.00 -11.54
N ARG A 50 -21.26 6.73 -12.52
CA ARG A 50 -21.81 8.08 -12.30
C ARG A 50 -23.09 8.07 -11.48
N THR A 51 -23.97 7.10 -11.71
CA THR A 51 -25.16 6.90 -10.88
C THR A 51 -24.79 6.72 -9.41
N VAL A 52 -23.82 5.85 -9.13
CA VAL A 52 -23.32 5.60 -7.77
C VAL A 52 -22.60 6.83 -7.21
N ARG A 53 -21.83 7.53 -8.05
CA ARG A 53 -21.14 8.76 -7.65
C ARG A 53 -22.12 9.86 -7.24
N ASP A 54 -23.24 10.02 -7.93
CA ASP A 54 -24.24 11.04 -7.58
C ASP A 54 -24.82 10.78 -6.18
N LEU A 55 -25.13 9.50 -5.87
CA LEU A 55 -25.54 9.08 -4.52
C LEU A 55 -24.44 9.38 -3.48
N LEU A 56 -23.18 9.10 -3.82
CA LEU A 56 -22.04 9.40 -2.93
C LEU A 56 -21.84 10.88 -2.70
N VAL A 57 -22.09 11.74 -3.70
CA VAL A 57 -21.91 13.19 -3.56
C VAL A 57 -22.95 13.77 -2.60
N GLU A 58 -24.20 13.32 -2.67
CA GLU A 58 -25.25 13.73 -1.73
C GLU A 58 -24.79 13.44 -0.28
N MET A 59 -24.35 12.20 -0.01
CA MET A 59 -23.81 11.78 1.30
C MET A 59 -22.53 12.53 1.69
N TRP A 60 -21.66 12.82 0.72
CA TRP A 60 -20.41 13.55 0.94
C TRP A 60 -20.64 15.00 1.37
N MET A 61 -21.62 15.67 0.76
CA MET A 61 -21.97 17.04 1.13
C MET A 61 -22.53 17.09 2.56
N ASP A 62 -23.37 16.13 2.94
CA ASP A 62 -23.92 16.04 4.30
C ASP A 62 -22.85 15.78 5.34
N SER A 63 -22.01 14.77 5.12
CA SER A 63 -20.89 14.46 6.00
C SER A 63 -19.95 15.65 6.17
N THR A 64 -19.58 16.30 5.05
CA THR A 64 -18.71 17.48 5.06
C THR A 64 -19.34 18.62 5.87
N ARG A 65 -20.59 18.97 5.59
CA ARG A 65 -21.31 20.04 6.33
C ARG A 65 -21.39 19.74 7.82
N SER A 66 -21.69 18.49 8.19
CA SER A 66 -21.72 18.04 9.58
C SER A 66 -20.38 18.26 10.28
N SER A 67 -19.26 17.86 9.65
CA SER A 67 -17.92 18.07 10.22
C SER A 67 -17.56 19.55 10.33
N TYR A 68 -17.96 20.40 9.37
CA TYR A 68 -17.73 21.85 9.44
C TYR A 68 -18.54 22.51 10.56
N ARG A 69 -19.82 22.15 10.72
CA ARG A 69 -20.70 22.66 11.80
C ARG A 69 -20.25 22.20 13.18
N GLY A 70 -19.78 20.95 13.30
CA GLY A 70 -19.24 20.40 14.54
C GLY A 70 -17.83 20.87 14.88
N ASP A 71 -17.19 21.66 14.00
CA ASP A 71 -15.82 22.17 14.17
C ASP A 71 -14.80 21.10 14.62
N VAL A 72 -14.88 19.93 13.98
CA VAL A 72 -14.13 18.74 14.39
C VAL A 72 -12.65 18.85 14.03
N LYS A 73 -11.78 18.28 14.87
CA LYS A 73 -10.37 18.08 14.54
C LYS A 73 -10.26 17.14 13.34
N ARG A 74 -9.47 17.50 12.33
CA ARG A 74 -9.32 16.73 11.09
C ARG A 74 -7.95 16.07 11.00
N VAL A 75 -7.94 14.86 10.46
CA VAL A 75 -6.72 14.09 10.18
C VAL A 75 -6.35 14.25 8.70
N TYR A 76 -5.08 14.53 8.43
CA TYR A 76 -4.52 14.63 7.09
C TYR A 76 -3.43 13.58 6.94
N TYR A 77 -3.67 12.56 6.13
CA TYR A 77 -2.76 11.45 5.89
C TYR A 77 -1.98 11.71 4.60
N LEU A 78 -0.69 12.00 4.72
CA LEU A 78 0.18 12.33 3.58
C LEU A 78 0.90 11.06 3.13
N SER A 79 0.64 10.62 1.91
CA SER A 79 1.30 9.45 1.34
C SER A 79 1.59 9.63 -0.15
N LEU A 80 2.75 9.15 -0.58
CA LEU A 80 3.17 9.20 -1.97
C LEU A 80 2.40 8.20 -2.85
N GLU A 81 1.79 7.17 -2.24
CA GLU A 81 0.99 6.17 -2.95
C GLU A 81 -0.36 5.87 -2.26
N PHE A 82 -1.39 5.62 -3.07
CA PHE A 82 -2.71 5.11 -2.65
C PHE A 82 -3.13 3.98 -3.58
N LEU A 83 -2.97 2.73 -3.15
CA LEU A 83 -3.34 1.56 -3.97
C LEU A 83 -4.83 1.23 -3.75
N ILE A 84 -5.73 2.08 -4.23
CA ILE A 84 -7.17 2.02 -3.92
C ILE A 84 -7.90 0.82 -4.56
N GLY A 85 -7.45 0.37 -5.74
CA GLY A 85 -8.15 -0.62 -6.54
C GLY A 85 -9.34 -0.05 -7.32
N ARG A 86 -10.17 -0.92 -7.88
CA ARG A 86 -11.46 -0.57 -8.49
C ARG A 86 -12.45 -0.08 -7.44
N SER A 87 -13.23 0.96 -7.76
CA SER A 87 -14.08 1.67 -6.79
C SER A 87 -15.56 1.28 -6.88
N LEU A 88 -16.06 0.79 -8.02
CA LEU A 88 -17.50 0.56 -8.23
C LEU A 88 -18.12 -0.36 -7.19
N MET A 89 -17.58 -1.57 -7.05
CA MET A 89 -18.14 -2.57 -6.13
C MET A 89 -18.00 -2.13 -4.67
N ASN A 90 -16.88 -1.48 -4.32
CA ASN A 90 -16.63 -0.96 -2.98
C ASN A 90 -17.65 0.12 -2.62
N ASN A 91 -17.92 1.03 -3.55
CA ASN A 91 -18.87 2.11 -3.36
C ASN A 91 -20.30 1.60 -3.26
N LEU A 92 -20.69 0.62 -4.09
CA LEU A 92 -21.99 -0.04 -4.00
C LEU A 92 -22.19 -0.76 -2.66
N ILE A 93 -21.16 -1.42 -2.14
CA ILE A 93 -21.19 -2.09 -0.82
C ILE A 93 -21.31 -1.04 0.28
N ASN A 94 -20.42 -0.05 0.31
CA ASN A 94 -20.34 0.91 1.40
C ASN A 94 -21.55 1.85 1.47
N THR A 95 -22.23 2.10 0.34
CA THR A 95 -23.50 2.86 0.30
C THR A 95 -24.74 2.00 0.54
N GLY A 96 -24.61 0.67 0.53
CA GLY A 96 -25.75 -0.25 0.67
C GLY A 96 -26.67 -0.32 -0.56
N PHE A 97 -26.15 0.00 -1.75
CA PHE A 97 -26.89 -0.05 -3.03
C PHE A 97 -26.55 -1.28 -3.89
N LEU A 98 -25.66 -2.17 -3.44
CA LEU A 98 -25.22 -3.33 -4.20
C LEU A 98 -26.38 -4.22 -4.70
N ASP A 99 -27.33 -4.55 -3.83
CA ASP A 99 -28.45 -5.44 -4.20
C ASP A 99 -29.42 -4.77 -5.17
N ILE A 100 -29.64 -3.47 -5.01
CA ILE A 100 -30.48 -2.66 -5.91
C ILE A 100 -29.82 -2.59 -7.29
N ALA A 101 -28.52 -2.30 -7.34
CA ALA A 101 -27.76 -2.30 -8.58
C ALA A 101 -27.82 -3.67 -9.24
N ARG A 102 -27.59 -4.76 -8.51
CA ARG A 102 -27.65 -6.12 -9.06
C ARG A 102 -29.03 -6.47 -9.65
N LYS A 103 -30.12 -6.14 -8.95
CA LYS A 103 -31.49 -6.32 -9.47
C LYS A 103 -31.74 -5.46 -10.71
N THR A 104 -31.34 -4.18 -10.67
CA THR A 104 -31.50 -3.25 -11.81
C THR A 104 -30.77 -3.74 -13.05
N MET A 105 -29.51 -4.16 -12.90
CA MET A 105 -28.70 -4.66 -14.02
C MET A 105 -29.32 -5.94 -14.59
N ALA A 106 -29.79 -6.85 -13.73
CA ALA A 106 -30.48 -8.07 -14.17
C ALA A 106 -31.77 -7.78 -14.96
N GLU A 107 -32.58 -6.81 -14.55
CA GLU A 107 -33.77 -6.38 -15.30
C GLU A 107 -33.44 -5.77 -16.67
N LEU A 108 -32.23 -5.24 -16.84
CA LEU A 108 -31.71 -4.73 -18.10
C LEU A 108 -30.98 -5.81 -18.92
N GLY A 109 -30.93 -7.06 -18.42
CA GLY A 109 -30.24 -8.17 -19.07
C GLY A 109 -28.71 -8.11 -18.97
N LEU A 110 -28.18 -7.40 -17.98
CA LEU A 110 -26.74 -7.17 -17.78
C LEU A 110 -26.22 -7.89 -16.53
N ASP A 111 -24.99 -8.41 -16.63
CA ASP A 111 -24.25 -8.91 -15.46
C ASP A 111 -23.45 -7.78 -14.81
N LEU A 112 -23.78 -7.43 -13.56
CA LEU A 112 -23.08 -6.42 -12.78
C LEU A 112 -21.59 -6.74 -12.63
N ASP A 113 -21.24 -8.01 -12.43
CA ASP A 113 -19.86 -8.39 -12.19
C ASP A 113 -19.03 -8.24 -13.49
N ALA A 114 -19.61 -8.57 -14.64
CA ALA A 114 -18.99 -8.31 -15.95
C ALA A 114 -18.82 -6.80 -16.23
N VAL A 115 -19.83 -5.98 -15.94
CA VAL A 115 -19.74 -4.51 -16.08
C VAL A 115 -18.68 -3.93 -15.13
N ALA A 116 -18.53 -4.48 -13.94
CA ALA A 116 -17.50 -4.03 -13.00
C ALA A 116 -16.06 -4.37 -13.44
N GLU A 117 -15.87 -5.40 -14.27
CA GLU A 117 -14.54 -5.73 -14.83
C GLU A 117 -14.06 -4.71 -15.89
N GLU A 118 -14.96 -3.90 -16.46
CA GLU A 118 -14.64 -2.79 -17.39
C GLU A 118 -13.96 -1.60 -16.69
N GLU A 119 -14.02 -1.54 -15.35
CA GLU A 119 -13.39 -0.46 -14.58
C GLU A 119 -11.85 -0.57 -14.65
N PRO A 120 -11.12 0.46 -15.12
CA PRO A 120 -9.67 0.49 -14.99
C PRO A 120 -9.28 0.65 -13.52
N GLU A 121 -8.26 -0.08 -13.08
CA GLU A 121 -7.73 0.09 -11.73
C GLU A 121 -6.97 1.42 -11.64
N ALA A 122 -7.21 2.19 -10.57
CA ALA A 122 -6.51 3.45 -10.40
C ALA A 122 -5.02 3.21 -10.07
N ALA A 123 -4.15 3.62 -10.99
CA ALA A 123 -2.71 3.43 -10.90
C ALA A 123 -2.07 4.50 -9.99
N LEU A 124 -2.51 4.59 -8.74
CA LEU A 124 -2.11 5.62 -7.77
C LEU A 124 -1.13 5.10 -6.71
N GLY A 125 -0.75 3.82 -6.78
CA GLY A 125 0.18 3.20 -5.85
C GLY A 125 0.78 1.91 -6.41
N ASN A 126 1.70 1.32 -5.65
CA ASN A 126 2.38 0.09 -6.02
C ASN A 126 2.32 -0.98 -4.91
N GLY A 127 2.71 -0.59 -3.69
CA GLY A 127 3.05 -1.56 -2.65
C GLY A 127 2.06 -1.70 -1.50
N GLY A 128 2.55 -2.35 -0.44
CA GLY A 128 1.83 -2.49 0.83
C GLY A 128 1.61 -1.16 1.54
N LEU A 129 2.50 -0.18 1.36
CA LEU A 129 2.40 1.17 1.94
C LEU A 129 1.15 1.89 1.38
N GLY A 130 0.98 1.90 0.06
CA GLY A 130 -0.17 2.52 -0.59
C GLY A 130 -1.46 1.75 -0.34
N ARG A 131 -1.39 0.42 -0.20
CA ARG A 131 -2.56 -0.38 0.16
C ARG A 131 -3.01 -0.15 1.60
N LEU A 132 -2.06 0.06 2.52
CA LEU A 132 -2.32 0.46 3.90
C LEU A 132 -3.01 1.83 3.93
N ALA A 133 -2.45 2.82 3.23
CA ALA A 133 -3.05 4.15 3.12
C ALA A 133 -4.51 4.08 2.63
N ALA A 134 -4.78 3.27 1.61
CA ALA A 134 -6.13 3.06 1.10
C ALA A 134 -7.07 2.36 2.12
N CYS A 135 -6.59 1.36 2.88
CA CYS A 135 -7.36 0.76 3.98
C CYS A 135 -7.64 1.78 5.09
N PHE A 136 -6.69 2.66 5.39
CA PHE A 136 -6.80 3.66 6.44
C PHE A 136 -7.85 4.73 6.12
N ILE A 137 -7.91 5.25 4.90
CA ILE A 137 -8.94 6.23 4.53
C ILE A 137 -10.34 5.59 4.60
N ASP A 138 -10.50 4.34 4.15
CA ASP A 138 -11.75 3.57 4.26
C ASP A 138 -12.16 3.34 5.74
N SER A 139 -11.21 2.97 6.60
CA SER A 139 -11.43 2.81 8.05
C SER A 139 -11.72 4.12 8.76
N MET A 140 -11.02 5.21 8.42
CA MET A 140 -11.32 6.54 8.95
C MET A 140 -12.76 6.94 8.62
N ALA A 141 -13.20 6.72 7.37
CA ALA A 141 -14.56 7.03 6.97
C ALA A 141 -15.57 6.12 7.71
N THR A 142 -15.32 4.81 7.78
CA THR A 142 -16.19 3.85 8.48
C THR A 142 -16.34 4.16 9.97
N GLN A 143 -15.26 4.57 10.64
CA GLN A 143 -15.24 4.89 12.06
C GLN A 143 -15.64 6.34 12.37
N GLY A 144 -16.04 7.13 11.37
CA GLY A 144 -16.46 8.52 11.56
C GLY A 144 -15.33 9.51 11.87
N ILE A 145 -14.09 9.17 11.55
CA ILE A 145 -12.94 10.07 11.66
C ILE A 145 -12.88 10.96 10.42
N ALA A 146 -13.14 12.25 10.60
CA ALA A 146 -13.09 13.22 9.53
C ALA A 146 -11.65 13.48 9.07
N GLY A 147 -11.38 13.34 7.78
CA GLY A 147 -10.04 13.54 7.26
C GLY A 147 -9.88 13.48 5.75
N TYR A 148 -8.63 13.66 5.32
CA TYR A 148 -8.22 13.59 3.92
C TYR A 148 -6.99 12.70 3.78
N GLY A 149 -6.93 11.93 2.69
CA GLY A 149 -5.67 11.42 2.14
C GLY A 149 -5.12 12.43 1.13
N TYR A 150 -3.84 12.79 1.22
CA TYR A 150 -3.16 13.65 0.23
C TYR A 150 -2.07 12.88 -0.50
N GLY A 151 -2.10 12.93 -1.83
CA GLY A 151 -1.10 12.31 -2.70
C GLY A 151 -1.00 13.00 -4.07
N ILE A 152 -0.36 12.33 -5.02
CA ILE A 152 -0.18 12.80 -6.42
C ILE A 152 -1.13 12.04 -7.34
N ARG A 153 -1.69 12.73 -8.33
CA ARG A 153 -2.51 12.11 -9.38
C ARG A 153 -1.62 11.61 -10.52
N TYR A 154 -1.06 10.41 -10.37
CA TYR A 154 -0.18 9.81 -11.39
C TYR A 154 -0.93 9.47 -12.68
N GLU A 155 -0.38 9.88 -13.81
CA GLU A 155 -0.97 9.62 -15.13
C GLU A 155 -0.81 8.17 -15.58
N TYR A 156 0.34 7.55 -15.29
CA TYR A 156 0.74 6.22 -15.76
C TYR A 156 1.11 5.24 -14.64
N GLY A 157 0.81 5.59 -13.39
CA GLY A 157 1.18 4.81 -12.21
C GLY A 157 2.66 4.50 -12.13
N MET A 158 3.01 3.30 -11.65
CA MET A 158 4.41 2.83 -11.70
C MET A 158 4.71 2.22 -13.08
N PHE A 159 3.99 1.15 -13.44
CA PHE A 159 3.90 0.54 -14.77
C PHE A 159 2.90 -0.62 -14.74
N ALA A 160 2.32 -0.96 -15.89
CA ALA A 160 1.66 -2.24 -16.16
C ALA A 160 2.74 -3.28 -16.52
N GLN A 161 2.66 -4.46 -15.90
CA GLN A 161 3.62 -5.54 -16.14
C GLN A 161 3.15 -6.43 -17.27
N GLU A 162 3.97 -6.59 -18.30
CA GLU A 162 3.82 -7.64 -19.29
C GLU A 162 4.95 -8.66 -19.14
N ILE A 163 4.72 -9.88 -19.63
CA ILE A 163 5.73 -10.94 -19.64
C ILE A 163 6.02 -11.32 -21.08
N GLU A 164 7.23 -11.04 -21.53
CA GLU A 164 7.73 -11.34 -22.88
C GLU A 164 8.87 -12.36 -22.77
N ASP A 165 8.71 -13.55 -23.35
CA ASP A 165 9.69 -14.64 -23.26
C ASP A 165 10.13 -14.98 -21.81
N GLY A 166 9.22 -14.82 -20.86
CA GLY A 166 9.47 -15.03 -19.42
C GLY A 166 10.14 -13.85 -18.71
N TRP A 167 10.47 -12.77 -19.41
CA TRP A 167 11.00 -11.54 -18.83
C TRP A 167 9.89 -10.54 -18.53
N GLN A 168 10.07 -9.79 -17.45
CA GLN A 168 9.22 -8.62 -17.19
C GLN A 168 9.53 -7.49 -18.17
N SER A 169 8.47 -7.00 -18.84
CA SER A 169 8.44 -5.80 -19.66
C SER A 169 7.55 -4.74 -18.97
N GLU A 170 8.03 -3.50 -18.90
CA GLU A 170 7.34 -2.39 -18.23
C GLU A 170 6.59 -1.52 -19.25
N MET A 171 5.25 -1.55 -19.21
CA MET A 171 4.37 -0.74 -20.05
C MET A 171 3.71 0.40 -19.26
N PRO A 172 3.39 1.55 -19.88
CA PRO A 172 2.63 2.60 -19.18
C PRO A 172 1.22 2.11 -18.76
N ASP A 173 0.77 2.49 -17.56
CA ASP A 173 -0.58 2.14 -17.11
C ASP A 173 -1.60 3.20 -17.57
N HIS A 174 -2.40 2.88 -18.59
CA HIS A 174 -3.31 3.82 -19.25
C HIS A 174 -4.67 4.00 -18.56
N TRP A 175 -4.73 3.94 -17.22
CA TRP A 175 -5.98 3.99 -16.45
C TRP A 175 -6.83 5.26 -16.66
N LEU A 176 -6.21 6.38 -17.04
CA LEU A 176 -6.87 7.66 -17.31
C LEU A 176 -7.18 7.92 -18.78
N TYR A 177 -6.87 6.99 -19.69
CA TYR A 177 -6.96 7.23 -21.13
C TYR A 177 -8.36 7.66 -21.60
N HIS A 178 -9.42 7.24 -20.88
CA HIS A 178 -10.79 7.65 -21.15
C HIS A 178 -11.42 8.47 -20.02
N GLY A 179 -10.58 9.11 -19.20
CA GLY A 179 -10.97 9.78 -17.96
C GLY A 179 -11.29 8.80 -16.83
N ASN A 180 -11.70 9.36 -15.69
CA ASN A 180 -12.08 8.62 -14.50
C ASN A 180 -13.45 9.12 -14.03
N ALA A 181 -14.41 8.20 -13.88
CA ALA A 181 -15.77 8.54 -13.48
C ALA A 181 -15.83 9.08 -12.03
N TRP A 182 -14.91 8.70 -11.14
CA TRP A 182 -15.00 8.94 -9.70
C TRP A 182 -14.42 10.28 -9.24
N GLU A 183 -13.56 10.90 -10.04
CA GLU A 183 -12.85 12.11 -9.63
C GLU A 183 -13.61 13.41 -9.96
N PHE A 184 -13.39 14.42 -9.12
CA PHE A 184 -13.83 15.79 -9.35
C PHE A 184 -12.62 16.69 -9.48
N ALA A 185 -12.38 17.23 -10.67
CA ALA A 185 -11.40 18.30 -10.85
C ALA A 185 -11.84 19.55 -10.06
N ARG A 186 -10.89 20.19 -9.37
CA ARG A 186 -11.10 21.43 -8.60
C ARG A 186 -10.26 22.57 -9.21
N PRO A 187 -10.65 23.11 -10.38
CA PRO A 187 -9.92 24.21 -11.03
C PRO A 187 -9.81 25.47 -10.16
N GLU A 188 -10.67 25.63 -9.16
CA GLU A 188 -10.65 26.69 -8.16
C GLU A 188 -9.65 26.45 -7.02
N VAL A 189 -9.11 25.23 -6.88
CA VAL A 189 -8.09 24.86 -5.89
C VAL A 189 -6.79 24.56 -6.62
N VAL A 190 -6.02 25.64 -6.87
CA VAL A 190 -4.73 25.59 -7.52
C VAL A 190 -3.70 26.33 -6.67
N TYR A 191 -2.56 25.69 -6.42
CA TYR A 191 -1.45 26.27 -5.66
C TYR A 191 -0.17 26.33 -6.49
N PRO A 192 0.49 27.50 -6.61
CA PRO A 192 1.81 27.57 -7.20
C PRO A 192 2.85 26.95 -6.26
N VAL A 193 3.66 26.04 -6.78
CA VAL A 193 4.81 25.41 -6.10
C VAL A 193 6.07 25.87 -6.80
N ARG A 194 7.06 26.34 -6.03
CA ARG A 194 8.28 26.93 -6.56
C ARG A 194 9.47 26.01 -6.38
N PHE A 195 10.42 26.07 -7.30
CA PHE A 195 11.69 25.36 -7.22
C PHE A 195 12.84 26.31 -7.58
N TYR A 196 14.04 25.93 -7.13
CA TYR A 196 15.30 26.63 -7.33
C TYR A 196 15.29 28.09 -6.86
N GLY A 197 16.08 28.93 -7.52
CA GLY A 197 16.20 30.35 -7.23
C GLY A 197 17.04 30.64 -6.00
N LYS A 198 16.73 31.75 -5.32
CA LYS A 198 17.55 32.28 -4.23
C LYS A 198 16.73 32.89 -3.10
N VAL A 199 17.35 32.96 -1.92
CA VAL A 199 16.78 33.62 -0.75
C VAL A 199 17.38 35.01 -0.61
N GLU A 200 16.53 36.03 -0.57
CA GLU A 200 16.90 37.40 -0.24
C GLU A 200 16.61 37.67 1.23
N THR A 201 17.64 38.12 1.97
CA THR A 201 17.48 38.57 3.36
C THR A 201 17.19 40.07 3.38
N LYS A 202 16.12 40.46 4.08
CA LYS A 202 15.72 41.86 4.27
C LYS A 202 15.44 42.12 5.73
N THR A 203 15.49 43.39 6.13
CA THR A 203 14.97 43.83 7.43
C THR A 203 13.63 44.50 7.19
N ASP A 204 12.59 44.09 7.91
CA ASP A 204 11.29 44.75 7.82
C ASP A 204 11.25 46.08 8.61
N SER A 205 10.11 46.76 8.56
CA SER A 205 9.91 48.04 9.24
C SER A 205 10.00 47.96 10.77
N THR A 206 10.00 46.77 11.36
CA THR A 206 10.12 46.53 12.80
C THR A 206 11.56 46.18 13.23
N GLY A 207 12.50 46.10 12.28
CA GLY A 207 13.87 45.65 12.54
C GLY A 207 14.05 44.13 12.51
N LYS A 208 13.02 43.35 12.17
CA LYS A 208 13.08 41.88 12.12
C LYS A 208 13.65 41.42 10.78
N THR A 209 14.55 40.43 10.83
CA THR A 209 15.07 39.77 9.62
C THR A 209 13.98 38.92 8.97
N VAL A 210 13.71 39.19 7.69
CA VAL A 210 12.74 38.49 6.85
C VAL A 210 13.47 37.84 5.67
N TYR A 211 13.09 36.60 5.36
CA TYR A 211 13.63 35.85 4.24
C TYR A 211 12.60 35.78 3.12
N LEU A 212 12.98 36.22 1.92
CA LEU A 212 12.15 36.16 0.72
C LEU A 212 12.75 35.16 -0.27
N TRP A 213 12.10 34.01 -0.43
CA TRP A 213 12.47 33.04 -1.45
C TRP A 213 11.86 33.40 -2.80
N LYS A 214 12.73 33.70 -3.77
CA LYS A 214 12.37 33.88 -5.18
C LYS A 214 12.81 32.64 -5.95
N GLY A 215 11.86 31.76 -6.27
CA GLY A 215 12.11 30.58 -7.10
C GLY A 215 12.21 30.94 -8.58
N ASP A 216 12.99 30.16 -9.32
CA ASP A 216 13.20 30.35 -10.77
C ASP A 216 12.21 29.52 -11.60
N GLU A 217 11.62 28.47 -11.01
CA GLU A 217 10.59 27.63 -11.61
C GLU A 217 9.31 27.68 -10.77
N GLU A 218 8.15 27.68 -11.44
CA GLU A 218 6.84 27.60 -10.79
C GLU A 218 5.91 26.61 -11.53
N ILE A 219 5.49 25.57 -10.80
CA ILE A 219 4.55 24.54 -11.25
C ILE A 219 3.24 24.71 -10.49
N LEU A 220 2.10 24.57 -11.17
CA LEU A 220 0.79 24.66 -10.54
C LEU A 220 0.33 23.28 -10.06
N ALA A 221 -0.08 23.17 -8.81
CA ALA A 221 -0.70 21.98 -8.25
C ALA A 221 -2.23 22.13 -8.26
N GLN A 222 -2.91 21.41 -9.15
CA GLN A 222 -4.38 21.40 -9.24
C GLN A 222 -4.96 20.20 -8.47
N ALA A 223 -5.96 20.44 -7.62
CA ALA A 223 -6.60 19.37 -6.86
C ALA A 223 -7.60 18.56 -7.70
N TYR A 224 -7.62 17.26 -7.45
CA TYR A 224 -8.63 16.29 -7.88
C TYR A 224 -9.13 15.55 -6.65
N ASP A 225 -10.44 15.56 -6.43
CA ASP A 225 -11.08 14.96 -5.26
C ASP A 225 -11.67 13.61 -5.64
N GLN A 226 -11.33 12.55 -4.89
CA GLN A 226 -11.97 11.24 -4.99
C GLN A 226 -12.66 10.91 -3.65
N PRO A 227 -14.00 10.90 -3.59
CA PRO A 227 -14.73 10.55 -2.37
C PRO A 227 -14.47 9.11 -1.94
N VAL A 228 -14.35 8.89 -0.64
CA VAL A 228 -14.14 7.56 -0.02
C VAL A 228 -15.22 7.34 1.04
N PRO A 229 -16.27 6.55 0.73
CA PRO A 229 -17.35 6.28 1.68
C PRO A 229 -16.92 5.26 2.73
N GLY A 230 -17.27 5.53 3.99
CA GLY A 230 -17.26 4.51 5.03
C GLY A 230 -18.38 3.49 4.85
N PHE A 231 -18.30 2.33 5.50
CA PHE A 231 -19.40 1.36 5.49
C PHE A 231 -20.68 1.98 6.09
N GLY A 232 -21.80 1.88 5.36
CA GLY A 232 -23.06 2.59 5.64
C GLY A 232 -23.09 4.06 5.19
N ALA A 233 -21.98 4.59 4.65
CA ALA A 233 -21.81 5.91 4.05
C ALA A 233 -22.21 7.13 4.92
N TRP A 234 -22.23 6.97 6.24
CA TRP A 234 -22.45 8.05 7.22
C TRP A 234 -21.39 9.15 7.14
N THR A 235 -20.15 8.73 6.86
CA THR A 235 -19.02 9.63 6.66
C THR A 235 -18.39 9.30 5.32
N VAL A 236 -18.14 10.34 4.54
CA VAL A 236 -17.45 10.24 3.26
C VAL A 236 -16.23 11.15 3.33
N ASN A 237 -15.06 10.55 3.44
CA ASN A 237 -13.79 11.26 3.40
C ASN A 237 -13.38 11.50 1.95
N ASN A 238 -12.21 12.11 1.77
CA ASN A 238 -11.68 12.38 0.44
C ASN A 238 -10.21 11.97 0.32
N THR A 239 -9.87 11.36 -0.81
CA THR A 239 -8.48 11.31 -1.27
C THR A 239 -8.29 12.43 -2.28
N ARG A 240 -7.56 13.48 -1.86
CA ARG A 240 -7.23 14.63 -2.69
C ARG A 240 -5.86 14.42 -3.34
N LEU A 241 -5.86 14.41 -4.67
CA LEU A 241 -4.69 14.12 -5.49
C LEU A 241 -4.28 15.38 -6.25
N TRP A 242 -2.97 15.65 -6.30
CA TRP A 242 -2.42 16.81 -6.99
C TRP A 242 -1.94 16.43 -8.39
N ALA A 243 -2.48 17.10 -9.41
CA ALA A 243 -1.94 17.05 -10.77
C ALA A 243 -1.01 18.25 -10.99
N ALA A 244 0.17 17.99 -11.53
CA ALA A 244 1.07 19.05 -11.98
C ALA A 244 0.54 19.66 -13.27
N LYS A 245 0.43 20.99 -13.30
CA LYS A 245 0.02 21.78 -14.47
C LYS A 245 1.05 22.85 -14.73
N SER A 246 1.29 23.15 -16.00
CA SER A 246 2.18 24.23 -16.38
C SER A 246 1.55 25.59 -16.08
N SER A 247 2.35 26.51 -15.54
CA SER A 247 1.97 27.92 -15.42
C SER A 247 1.91 28.63 -16.78
N ARG A 248 2.55 28.05 -17.81
CA ARG A 248 2.54 28.53 -19.20
C ARG A 248 2.25 27.37 -20.15
N VAL A 249 0.99 27.25 -20.55
CA VAL A 249 0.51 26.11 -21.34
C VAL A 249 1.05 26.12 -22.78
N PHE A 250 1.21 27.31 -23.40
CA PHE A 250 1.57 27.40 -24.82
C PHE A 250 2.25 28.72 -25.18
N ASP A 251 3.40 28.67 -25.86
CA ASP A 251 4.05 29.84 -26.44
C ASP A 251 3.68 30.00 -27.92
N LEU A 252 2.63 30.81 -28.17
CA LEU A 252 2.12 31.10 -29.51
C LEU A 252 3.17 31.78 -30.41
N LYS A 253 4.11 32.53 -29.83
CA LYS A 253 5.16 33.20 -30.61
C LYS A 253 6.14 32.18 -31.18
N ARG A 254 6.58 31.21 -30.38
CA ARG A 254 7.43 30.10 -30.84
C ARG A 254 6.72 29.22 -31.86
N PHE A 255 5.45 28.91 -31.63
CA PHE A 255 4.64 28.13 -32.57
C PHE A 255 4.56 28.81 -33.94
N ASN A 256 4.22 30.10 -33.97
CA ASN A 256 4.14 30.87 -35.22
C ASN A 256 5.49 31.05 -35.93
N GLN A 257 6.61 30.79 -35.23
CA GLN A 257 7.96 30.77 -35.79
C GLN A 257 8.40 29.38 -36.29
N GLY A 258 7.52 28.37 -36.22
CA GLY A 258 7.82 26.99 -36.63
C GLY A 258 8.51 26.15 -35.56
N ASP A 259 8.76 26.67 -34.35
CA ASP A 259 9.30 25.93 -33.21
C ASP A 259 8.17 25.25 -32.42
N TYR A 260 7.58 24.22 -33.02
CA TYR A 260 6.44 23.50 -32.44
C TYR A 260 6.83 22.79 -31.13
N LEU A 261 8.00 22.15 -31.07
CA LEU A 261 8.48 21.47 -29.85
C LEU A 261 8.77 22.46 -28.72
N GLY A 262 9.44 23.58 -29.01
CA GLY A 262 9.73 24.62 -28.04
C GLY A 262 8.50 25.39 -27.55
N SER A 263 7.38 25.35 -28.29
CA SER A 263 6.11 25.97 -27.89
C SER A 263 5.37 25.25 -26.75
N VAL A 264 5.65 23.95 -26.56
CA VAL A 264 5.02 23.07 -25.55
C VAL A 264 6.01 22.48 -24.56
N ARG A 265 7.31 22.75 -24.70
CA ARG A 265 8.37 22.17 -23.87
C ARG A 265 8.19 22.42 -22.37
N SER A 266 7.86 23.65 -21.99
CA SER A 266 7.59 24.01 -20.58
C SER A 266 6.38 23.28 -20.01
N GLN A 267 5.42 22.93 -20.86
CA GLN A 267 4.29 22.12 -20.46
C GLN A 267 4.73 20.69 -20.14
N GLY A 268 5.45 20.05 -21.06
CA GLY A 268 5.94 18.69 -20.88
C GLY A 268 6.84 18.53 -19.64
N GLU A 269 7.77 19.47 -19.42
CA GLU A 269 8.68 19.43 -18.27
C GLU A 269 7.94 19.57 -16.93
N SER A 270 6.95 20.48 -16.82
CA SER A 270 6.16 20.65 -15.60
C SER A 270 5.22 19.47 -15.32
N GLU A 271 4.57 18.93 -16.36
CA GLU A 271 3.58 17.85 -16.20
C GLU A 271 4.24 16.49 -15.91
N ASN A 272 5.51 16.29 -16.29
CA ASN A 272 6.29 15.07 -15.96
C ASN A 272 6.28 14.74 -14.46
N LEU A 273 6.19 15.75 -13.60
CA LEU A 273 6.18 15.58 -12.15
C LEU A 273 5.05 14.67 -11.67
N SER A 274 3.88 14.70 -12.30
CA SER A 274 2.74 13.83 -11.92
C SER A 274 2.48 12.71 -12.92
N ARG A 275 3.48 12.28 -13.72
CA ARG A 275 3.29 11.18 -14.68
C ARG A 275 3.47 9.81 -14.08
N VAL A 276 4.61 9.55 -13.45
CA VAL A 276 5.01 8.21 -12.99
C VAL A 276 5.33 8.21 -11.50
N LEU A 277 4.91 7.16 -10.80
CA LEU A 277 5.23 6.87 -9.41
C LEU A 277 6.60 6.18 -9.32
N TYR A 278 7.46 6.66 -8.41
CA TYR A 278 8.83 6.15 -8.21
C TYR A 278 9.64 6.09 -9.51
N PRO A 279 9.92 7.25 -10.15
CA PRO A 279 10.80 7.28 -11.31
C PRO A 279 12.18 6.69 -10.94
N ASP A 280 12.85 6.09 -11.91
CA ASP A 280 14.19 5.54 -11.70
C ASP A 280 15.15 6.63 -11.22
N ASP A 281 15.68 6.45 -10.01
CA ASP A 281 16.58 7.36 -9.31
C ASP A 281 18.04 6.89 -9.34
N SER A 282 18.38 5.94 -10.22
CA SER A 282 19.77 5.57 -10.51
C SER A 282 20.59 6.75 -11.08
N THR A 283 19.92 7.73 -11.69
CA THR A 283 20.51 8.93 -12.29
C THR A 283 20.32 10.18 -11.42
N SER A 284 21.15 11.22 -11.63
CA SER A 284 20.99 12.51 -10.94
C SER A 284 19.65 13.18 -11.24
N MET A 285 19.19 13.12 -12.49
CA MET A 285 17.90 13.66 -12.92
C MET A 285 16.72 12.94 -12.26
N GLY A 286 16.82 11.61 -12.11
CA GLY A 286 15.82 10.81 -11.41
C GLY A 286 15.69 11.16 -9.93
N LYS A 287 16.83 11.30 -9.24
CA LYS A 287 16.90 11.79 -7.85
C LYS A 287 16.25 13.17 -7.70
N GLU A 288 16.57 14.08 -8.61
CA GLU A 288 16.00 15.43 -8.62
C GLU A 288 14.48 15.40 -8.83
N LEU A 289 13.98 14.63 -9.80
CA LEU A 289 12.54 14.47 -10.05
C LEU A 289 11.80 13.90 -8.84
N ARG A 290 12.36 12.89 -8.17
CA ARG A 290 11.77 12.29 -6.97
C ARG A 290 11.64 13.31 -5.83
N LEU A 291 12.70 14.06 -5.53
CA LEU A 291 12.64 15.12 -4.51
C LEU A 291 11.70 16.27 -4.93
N LYS A 292 11.58 16.59 -6.23
CA LYS A 292 10.56 17.53 -6.73
C LYS A 292 9.14 17.01 -6.48
N GLN A 293 8.87 15.73 -6.74
CA GLN A 293 7.56 15.11 -6.48
C GLN A 293 7.18 15.23 -5.01
N GLU A 294 8.10 14.85 -4.12
CA GLU A 294 7.89 14.92 -2.67
C GLU A 294 7.60 16.34 -2.21
N TYR A 295 8.42 17.32 -2.61
CA TYR A 295 8.17 18.71 -2.25
C TYR A 295 6.85 19.24 -2.81
N PHE A 296 6.54 18.90 -4.07
CA PHE A 296 5.34 19.37 -4.75
C PHE A 296 4.07 19.04 -4.00
N PHE A 297 3.89 17.77 -3.64
CA PHE A 297 2.63 17.35 -3.01
C PHE A 297 2.54 17.84 -1.56
N VAL A 298 3.64 17.86 -0.80
CA VAL A 298 3.60 18.38 0.59
C VAL A 298 3.33 19.88 0.60
N CYS A 299 3.91 20.65 -0.33
CA CYS A 299 3.68 22.08 -0.42
C CYS A 299 2.22 22.39 -0.75
N ALA A 300 1.64 21.68 -1.72
CA ALA A 300 0.23 21.83 -2.09
C ALA A 300 -0.71 21.41 -0.94
N ALA A 301 -0.44 20.27 -0.30
CA ALA A 301 -1.22 19.77 0.83
C ALA A 301 -1.23 20.76 2.00
N LEU A 302 -0.06 21.27 2.42
CA LEU A 302 0.03 22.22 3.53
C LEU A 302 -0.65 23.55 3.22
N LYS A 303 -0.55 24.04 1.97
CA LYS A 303 -1.28 25.25 1.56
C LYS A 303 -2.79 25.06 1.65
N ASP A 304 -3.33 23.89 1.28
CA ASP A 304 -4.77 23.62 1.42
C ASP A 304 -5.19 23.46 2.88
N ILE A 305 -4.41 22.73 3.68
CA ILE A 305 -4.67 22.52 5.12
C ILE A 305 -4.71 23.86 5.85
N LEU A 306 -3.69 24.70 5.67
CA LEU A 306 -3.62 26.01 6.32
C LEU A 306 -4.70 26.96 5.82
N ARG A 307 -5.06 26.93 4.52
CA ARG A 307 -6.20 27.69 3.99
C ARG A 307 -7.50 27.30 4.69
N ARG A 308 -7.79 25.99 4.81
CA ARG A 308 -9.01 25.50 5.48
C ARG A 308 -9.03 25.88 6.95
N PHE A 309 -7.92 25.68 7.66
CA PHE A 309 -7.81 26.09 9.06
C PHE A 309 -8.11 27.59 9.22
N ARG A 310 -7.46 28.45 8.43
CA ARG A 310 -7.63 29.91 8.47
C ARG A 310 -9.00 30.41 8.06
N SER A 311 -9.75 29.62 7.29
CA SER A 311 -11.13 29.97 6.93
C SER A 311 -12.11 29.85 8.10
N GLN A 312 -11.77 29.07 9.14
CA GLN A 312 -12.60 28.85 10.33
C GLN A 312 -11.96 29.43 11.61
N HIS A 313 -10.63 29.52 11.65
CA HIS A 313 -9.87 29.83 12.87
C HIS A 313 -8.89 31.00 12.64
N PRO A 314 -9.14 32.16 13.27
CA PRO A 314 -8.21 33.29 13.21
C PRO A 314 -7.06 33.18 14.22
N ASP A 315 -7.14 32.30 15.21
CA ASP A 315 -6.07 32.06 16.19
C ASP A 315 -5.24 30.84 15.80
N TRP A 316 -3.92 31.03 15.70
CA TRP A 316 -2.96 29.97 15.37
C TRP A 316 -2.74 28.97 16.51
N SER A 317 -3.00 29.35 17.76
CA SER A 317 -2.83 28.46 18.92
C SER A 317 -3.71 27.20 18.81
N LEU A 318 -4.84 27.31 18.11
CA LEU A 318 -5.79 26.23 17.84
C LEU A 318 -5.34 25.27 16.73
N LEU A 319 -4.26 25.54 16.02
CA LEU A 319 -3.83 24.70 14.90
C LEU A 319 -3.67 23.22 15.31
N PRO A 320 -2.97 22.88 16.41
CA PRO A 320 -2.81 21.49 16.82
C PRO A 320 -4.06 20.87 17.44
N GLU A 321 -5.03 21.69 17.84
CA GLU A 321 -6.34 21.24 18.33
C GLU A 321 -7.30 20.92 17.18
N LYS A 322 -7.05 21.45 15.97
CA LYS A 322 -7.93 21.30 14.79
C LYS A 322 -7.30 20.50 13.64
N VAL A 323 -5.98 20.31 13.66
CA VAL A 323 -5.22 19.67 12.59
C VAL A 323 -4.28 18.60 13.18
N ALA A 324 -4.37 17.38 12.65
CA ALA A 324 -3.36 16.34 12.82
C ALA A 324 -2.84 15.92 11.44
N ILE A 325 -1.53 15.84 11.27
CA ILE A 325 -0.88 15.46 10.01
C ILE A 325 -0.02 14.22 10.24
N GLN A 326 -0.35 13.14 9.53
CA GLN A 326 0.42 11.90 9.56
C GLN A 326 1.36 11.84 8.37
N LEU A 327 2.65 11.67 8.65
CA LEU A 327 3.71 11.42 7.69
C LEU A 327 3.83 9.90 7.49
N ASN A 328 3.38 9.41 6.34
CA ASN A 328 3.49 8.00 5.99
C ASN A 328 4.84 7.71 5.32
N ASP A 329 5.77 7.16 6.11
CA ASP A 329 7.18 7.01 5.75
C ASP A 329 7.90 8.37 5.57
N THR A 330 9.12 8.36 5.02
CA THR A 330 10.01 9.53 4.90
C THR A 330 9.68 10.46 3.74
N HIS A 331 8.97 10.01 2.70
CA HIS A 331 8.60 10.82 1.53
C HIS A 331 7.94 12.18 1.88
N PRO A 332 6.98 12.27 2.83
CA PRO A 332 6.40 13.55 3.23
C PRO A 332 7.23 14.34 4.29
N ALA A 333 8.46 13.94 4.63
CA ALA A 333 9.24 14.58 5.71
C ALA A 333 9.53 16.08 5.45
N LEU A 334 9.56 16.50 4.17
CA LEU A 334 9.63 17.90 3.77
C LEU A 334 8.45 18.77 4.25
N ALA A 335 7.35 18.16 4.69
CA ALA A 335 6.24 18.88 5.30
C ALA A 335 6.68 19.64 6.56
N VAL A 336 7.65 19.13 7.31
CA VAL A 336 8.17 19.80 8.52
C VAL A 336 8.81 21.15 8.18
N PRO A 337 9.85 21.22 7.32
CA PRO A 337 10.45 22.51 6.96
C PRO A 337 9.51 23.40 6.11
N GLU A 338 8.60 22.83 5.30
CA GLU A 338 7.63 23.64 4.55
C GLU A 338 6.57 24.28 5.47
N MET A 339 6.11 23.57 6.51
CA MET A 339 5.22 24.15 7.53
C MET A 339 5.89 25.35 8.21
N MET A 340 7.14 25.17 8.64
CA MET A 340 7.93 26.26 9.21
C MET A 340 8.07 27.45 8.24
N ARG A 341 8.39 27.19 6.97
CA ARG A 341 8.47 28.23 5.95
C ARG A 341 7.16 28.98 5.77
N LEU A 342 6.03 28.27 5.72
CA LEU A 342 4.72 28.89 5.57
C LEU A 342 4.34 29.74 6.79
N LEU A 343 4.49 29.19 8.00
CA LEU A 343 4.16 29.90 9.24
C LEU A 343 5.02 31.16 9.41
N MET A 344 6.33 31.08 9.19
CA MET A 344 7.23 32.22 9.35
C MET A 344 7.17 33.19 8.16
N ASP A 345 7.50 32.72 6.95
CA ASP A 345 7.75 33.62 5.83
C ASP A 345 6.46 34.14 5.20
N LYS A 346 5.36 33.36 5.26
CA LYS A 346 4.07 33.77 4.69
C LYS A 346 3.12 34.36 5.73
N PHE A 347 3.07 33.79 6.94
CA PHE A 347 2.14 34.23 7.99
C PHE A 347 2.79 35.10 9.08
N GLY A 348 4.12 35.28 9.06
CA GLY A 348 4.82 36.22 9.93
C GLY A 348 5.09 35.73 11.35
N LEU A 349 4.85 34.45 11.66
CA LEU A 349 5.02 33.91 13.01
C LEU A 349 6.49 33.89 13.42
N ASP A 350 6.74 34.01 14.73
CA ASP A 350 8.06 33.83 15.31
C ASP A 350 8.48 32.36 15.30
N TRP A 351 9.80 32.12 15.24
CA TRP A 351 10.36 30.77 15.11
C TRP A 351 9.85 29.82 16.18
N ASP A 352 9.96 30.19 17.46
CA ASP A 352 9.65 29.28 18.57
C ASP A 352 8.16 28.93 18.62
N PHE A 353 7.29 29.89 18.31
CA PHE A 353 5.85 29.66 18.21
C PHE A 353 5.51 28.80 17.00
N ALA A 354 6.08 29.07 15.82
CA ALA A 354 5.88 28.25 14.63
C ALA A 354 6.38 26.81 14.82
N TRP A 355 7.53 26.63 15.49
CA TRP A 355 8.12 25.32 15.76
C TRP A 355 7.28 24.51 16.74
N ASP A 356 6.77 25.12 17.81
CA ASP A 356 5.86 24.47 18.74
C ASP A 356 4.58 23.97 18.03
N LEU A 357 3.94 24.86 17.25
CA LEU A 357 2.76 24.48 16.46
C LEU A 357 3.06 23.34 15.49
N SER A 358 4.17 23.45 14.74
CA SER A 358 4.59 22.44 13.76
C SER A 358 4.81 21.07 14.43
N ARG A 359 5.56 21.01 15.54
CA ARG A 359 5.79 19.72 16.20
C ARG A 359 4.53 19.07 16.73
N ARG A 360 3.57 19.86 17.24
CA ARG A 360 2.32 19.34 17.81
C ARG A 360 1.30 18.87 16.76
N VAL A 361 1.46 19.23 15.49
CA VAL A 361 0.58 18.72 14.41
C VAL A 361 1.11 17.47 13.73
N PHE A 362 2.44 17.24 13.71
CA PHE A 362 3.04 16.15 12.95
C PHE A 362 3.25 14.87 13.78
N SER A 363 2.96 13.75 13.15
CA SER A 363 3.29 12.39 13.61
C SER A 363 3.91 11.59 12.46
N TYR A 364 4.85 10.69 12.76
CA TYR A 364 5.62 9.95 11.75
C TYR A 364 5.48 8.43 11.91
N THR A 365 5.07 7.74 10.85
CA THR A 365 5.08 6.27 10.80
C THR A 365 6.27 5.79 9.97
N ASN A 366 7.10 4.92 10.55
CA ASN A 366 8.19 4.27 9.85
C ASN A 366 7.80 2.85 9.40
N HIS A 367 8.19 2.50 8.17
CA HIS A 367 7.86 1.21 7.53
C HIS A 367 9.09 0.37 7.17
N THR A 368 10.30 0.76 7.61
CA THR A 368 11.53 0.08 7.23
C THR A 368 12.57 0.10 8.35
N LEU A 369 13.22 -1.05 8.55
CA LEU A 369 14.38 -1.20 9.43
C LEU A 369 15.71 -1.16 8.67
N LEU A 370 15.67 -1.24 7.34
CA LEU A 370 16.87 -1.23 6.50
C LEU A 370 17.44 0.19 6.45
N PRO A 371 18.65 0.44 6.98
CA PRO A 371 19.24 1.79 6.99
C PRO A 371 19.36 2.39 5.58
N GLU A 372 19.65 1.56 4.57
CA GLU A 372 19.74 1.95 3.16
C GLU A 372 18.41 2.41 2.56
N ALA A 373 17.28 2.02 3.17
CA ALA A 373 15.94 2.46 2.77
C ALA A 373 15.49 3.75 3.48
N LEU A 374 16.24 4.22 4.49
CA LEU A 374 15.98 5.52 5.11
C LEU A 374 16.52 6.63 4.20
N GLU A 375 15.60 7.43 3.68
CA GLU A 375 15.93 8.37 2.63
C GLU A 375 16.92 9.46 3.09
N THR A 376 17.92 9.69 2.24
CA THR A 376 18.88 10.79 2.41
C THR A 376 19.12 11.49 1.09
N TRP A 377 19.35 12.79 1.13
CA TRP A 377 19.57 13.62 -0.06
C TRP A 377 20.85 14.43 0.04
N PRO A 378 21.61 14.61 -1.06
CA PRO A 378 22.78 15.50 -1.04
C PRO A 378 22.38 16.94 -0.63
N VAL A 379 23.16 17.56 0.26
CA VAL A 379 22.95 18.96 0.66
C VAL A 379 22.99 19.89 -0.55
N ALA A 380 23.87 19.62 -1.52
CA ALA A 380 23.97 20.42 -2.75
C ALA A 380 22.68 20.42 -3.59
N LEU A 381 21.92 19.33 -3.57
CA LEU A 381 20.62 19.26 -4.26
C LEU A 381 19.57 20.13 -3.54
N PHE A 382 19.59 20.14 -2.21
CA PHE A 382 18.75 21.06 -1.43
C PHE A 382 19.15 22.51 -1.62
N GLU A 383 20.45 22.81 -1.68
CA GLU A 383 20.97 24.15 -1.87
C GLU A 383 20.53 24.73 -3.21
N SER A 384 20.58 23.94 -4.29
CA SER A 384 20.15 24.38 -5.60
C SER A 384 18.63 24.47 -5.72
N MET A 385 17.87 23.49 -5.20
CA MET A 385 16.45 23.35 -5.49
C MET A 385 15.51 23.93 -4.41
N LEU A 386 15.87 23.80 -3.14
CA LEU A 386 15.07 24.20 -1.98
C LEU A 386 15.91 25.02 -0.98
N PRO A 387 16.55 26.13 -1.42
CA PRO A 387 17.54 26.85 -0.61
C PRO A 387 16.95 27.35 0.72
N ARG A 388 15.69 27.80 0.72
CA ARG A 388 15.03 28.26 1.94
C ARG A 388 14.78 27.13 2.93
N HIS A 389 14.39 25.95 2.45
CA HIS A 389 14.17 24.77 3.29
C HIS A 389 15.47 24.29 3.89
N LEU A 390 16.57 24.32 3.13
CA LEU A 390 17.90 23.99 3.65
C LEU A 390 18.28 24.90 4.83
N MET A 391 18.06 26.21 4.73
CA MET A 391 18.30 27.15 5.83
C MET A 391 17.46 26.80 7.07
N ILE A 392 16.19 26.43 6.88
CA ILE A 392 15.30 26.01 7.97
C ILE A 392 15.78 24.70 8.59
N ILE A 393 16.19 23.72 7.77
CA ILE A 393 16.73 22.43 8.24
C ILE A 393 18.00 22.64 9.06
N PHE A 394 18.92 23.51 8.62
CA PHE A 394 20.11 23.84 9.39
C PHE A 394 19.77 24.52 10.72
N GLU A 395 18.78 25.42 10.75
CA GLU A 395 18.38 26.07 12.01
C GLU A 395 17.65 25.09 12.96
N ILE A 396 16.81 24.18 12.44
CA ILE A 396 16.26 23.07 13.24
C ILE A 396 17.40 22.23 13.81
N ASN A 397 18.37 21.85 12.97
CA ASN A 397 19.51 21.03 13.40
C ASN A 397 20.34 21.74 14.48
N ARG A 398 20.68 23.02 14.29
CA ARG A 398 21.46 23.80 15.26
C ARG A 398 20.78 23.82 16.63
N ARG A 399 19.49 24.19 16.69
CA ARG A 399 18.73 24.25 17.95
C ARG A 399 18.55 22.89 18.59
N PHE A 400 18.29 21.85 17.79
CA PHE A 400 18.19 20.48 18.29
C PHE A 400 19.51 19.99 18.89
N LEU A 401 20.63 20.20 18.22
CA LEU A 401 21.95 19.79 18.73
C LEU A 401 22.35 20.60 19.97
N GLU A 402 21.96 21.87 20.09
CA GLU A 402 22.11 22.64 21.33
C GLU A 402 21.31 22.04 22.49
N GLU A 403 20.06 21.62 22.27
CA GLU A 403 19.27 20.89 23.27
C GLU A 403 19.97 19.59 23.69
N VAL A 404 20.50 18.83 22.72
CA VAL A 404 21.20 17.57 23.02
C VAL A 404 22.49 17.81 23.80
N ARG A 405 23.29 18.84 23.46
CA ARG A 405 24.51 19.20 24.22
C ARG A 405 24.21 19.58 25.66
N LEU A 406 23.10 20.29 25.90
CA LEU A 406 22.68 20.64 27.26
C LEU A 406 22.26 19.41 28.07
N ARG A 407 21.64 18.42 27.43
CA ARG A 407 21.16 17.18 28.08
C ARG A 407 22.24 16.12 28.24
N PHE A 408 23.22 16.08 27.34
CA PHE A 408 24.34 15.12 27.31
C PHE A 408 25.69 15.85 27.09
N PRO A 409 26.18 16.60 28.10
CA PRO A 409 27.43 17.36 27.96
C PRO A 409 28.63 16.44 27.68
N GLY A 410 29.40 16.77 26.64
CA GLY A 410 30.64 16.07 26.28
C GLY A 410 30.50 14.84 25.36
N ASP A 411 29.27 14.39 25.04
CA ASP A 411 29.02 13.27 24.13
C ASP A 411 28.90 13.75 22.66
N GLU A 412 30.00 14.22 22.08
CA GLU A 412 30.02 14.72 20.69
C GLU A 412 29.77 13.60 19.65
N ASP A 413 30.02 12.32 20.00
CA ASP A 413 29.67 11.21 19.13
C ASP A 413 28.15 11.03 19.02
N LEU A 414 27.41 11.20 20.12
CA LEU A 414 25.94 11.24 20.07
C LEU A 414 25.46 12.38 19.17
N ILE A 415 26.04 13.58 19.30
CA ILE A 415 25.71 14.75 18.44
C ILE A 415 25.86 14.40 16.95
N ARG A 416 26.96 13.74 16.58
CA ARG A 416 27.20 13.30 15.19
C ARG A 416 26.12 12.31 14.73
N ARG A 417 25.78 11.32 15.57
CA ARG A 417 24.80 10.28 15.24
C ARG A 417 23.37 10.81 15.12
N VAL A 418 22.95 11.81 15.92
CA VAL A 418 21.56 12.34 15.87
C VAL A 418 21.37 13.56 14.96
N SER A 419 22.44 14.18 14.46
CA SER A 419 22.35 15.36 13.59
C SER A 419 21.42 15.14 12.38
N LEU A 420 20.71 16.16 11.93
CA LEU A 420 19.90 16.07 10.70
C LEU A 420 20.76 16.02 9.43
N ILE A 421 22.05 16.35 9.57
CA ILE A 421 23.04 16.37 8.50
C ILE A 421 24.08 15.30 8.78
N ASP A 422 24.28 14.41 7.82
CA ASP A 422 25.40 13.48 7.78
C ASP A 422 26.57 14.18 7.09
N GLU A 423 27.62 14.49 7.85
CA GLU A 423 28.83 15.16 7.32
C GLU A 423 29.83 14.18 6.69
N ASP A 424 29.75 12.89 7.03
CA ASP A 424 30.78 11.90 6.69
C ASP A 424 30.57 11.26 5.31
N HIS A 425 29.32 11.20 4.83
CA HIS A 425 28.97 10.53 3.57
C HIS A 425 28.61 11.53 2.46
N GLY A 426 29.46 12.55 2.28
CA GLY A 426 29.31 13.55 1.22
C GLY A 426 28.21 14.58 1.49
N ARG A 427 28.05 14.97 2.77
CA ARG A 427 27.09 15.98 3.26
C ARG A 427 25.66 15.73 2.78
N ARG A 428 24.90 14.97 3.57
CA ARG A 428 23.53 14.55 3.23
C ARG A 428 22.52 14.96 4.29
N VAL A 429 21.33 15.32 3.85
CA VAL A 429 20.16 15.56 4.70
C VAL A 429 19.50 14.22 5.03
N ARG A 430 19.27 13.94 6.32
CA ARG A 430 18.69 12.68 6.82
C ARG A 430 17.19 12.83 7.06
N MET A 431 16.37 12.37 6.13
CA MET A 431 14.92 12.65 6.11
C MET A 431 14.18 11.99 7.27
N ALA A 432 14.55 10.76 7.63
CA ALA A 432 14.02 10.08 8.81
C ALA A 432 14.26 10.86 10.11
N HIS A 433 15.39 11.55 10.22
CA HIS A 433 15.71 12.35 11.41
C HIS A 433 14.90 13.65 11.44
N ILE A 434 14.68 14.28 10.28
CA ILE A 434 13.77 15.44 10.15
C ILE A 434 12.36 15.05 10.60
N ALA A 435 11.84 13.92 10.09
CA ALA A 435 10.52 13.43 10.46
C ALA A 435 10.42 13.14 11.97
N PHE A 436 11.45 12.51 12.56
CA PHE A 436 11.47 12.19 14.00
C PHE A 436 11.51 13.45 14.88
N VAL A 437 12.41 14.39 14.58
CA VAL A 437 12.59 15.62 15.37
C VAL A 437 11.40 16.57 15.21
N GLY A 438 10.81 16.60 14.01
CA GLY A 438 9.65 17.43 13.67
C GLY A 438 8.30 16.87 14.14
N SER A 439 8.25 15.68 14.72
CA SER A 439 7.00 15.02 15.12
C SER A 439 6.88 14.85 16.64
N HIS A 440 5.66 14.95 17.17
CA HIS A 440 5.39 14.69 18.59
C HIS A 440 5.28 13.19 18.91
N ALA A 441 4.97 12.36 17.92
CA ALA A 441 4.87 10.90 18.03
C ALA A 441 5.51 10.22 16.81
N VAL A 442 6.18 9.10 17.05
CA VAL A 442 6.76 8.24 16.02
C VAL A 442 6.25 6.83 16.26
N ASN A 443 5.84 6.11 15.22
CA ASN A 443 5.35 4.75 15.41
C ASN A 443 5.93 3.73 14.43
N GLY A 444 6.09 2.51 14.93
CA GLY A 444 6.28 1.31 14.12
C GLY A 444 4.94 0.64 13.79
N VAL A 445 5.02 -0.40 12.96
CA VAL A 445 3.86 -0.99 12.25
C VAL A 445 3.56 -2.44 12.62
N ALA A 446 4.31 -2.96 13.58
CA ALA A 446 4.18 -4.25 14.24
C ALA A 446 4.97 -4.20 15.55
N ARG A 447 4.63 -5.06 16.52
CA ARG A 447 5.27 -5.02 17.85
C ARG A 447 6.79 -5.23 17.77
N ILE A 448 7.23 -6.28 17.08
CA ILE A 448 8.66 -6.59 16.92
C ILE A 448 9.41 -5.48 16.17
N HIS A 449 8.79 -4.92 15.14
CA HIS A 449 9.34 -3.81 14.37
C HIS A 449 9.55 -2.57 15.24
N THR A 450 8.56 -2.23 16.07
CA THR A 450 8.66 -1.09 17.01
C THR A 450 9.79 -1.29 18.01
N GLU A 451 9.98 -2.50 18.54
CA GLU A 451 11.10 -2.79 19.46
C GLU A 451 12.46 -2.76 18.74
N LEU A 452 12.54 -3.24 17.50
CA LEU A 452 13.74 -3.11 16.68
C LEU A 452 14.06 -1.65 16.37
N MET A 453 13.06 -0.80 16.08
CA MET A 453 13.28 0.64 15.91
C MET A 453 13.92 1.29 17.13
N LYS A 454 13.46 0.94 18.34
CA LYS A 454 13.99 1.46 19.62
C LYS A 454 15.41 1.01 19.92
N THR A 455 15.83 -0.15 19.41
CA THR A 455 17.14 -0.74 19.71
C THR A 455 18.15 -0.64 18.57
N THR A 456 17.72 -0.26 17.36
CA THR A 456 18.56 -0.14 16.16
C THR A 456 18.50 1.27 15.58
N ILE A 457 17.72 1.50 14.52
CA ILE A 457 17.75 2.72 13.68
C ILE A 457 17.41 4.02 14.42
N PHE A 458 16.68 3.96 15.53
CA PHE A 458 16.31 5.12 16.34
C PHE A 458 16.77 4.97 17.81
N ALA A 459 17.77 4.14 18.10
CA ALA A 459 18.22 3.90 19.48
C ALA A 459 18.66 5.19 20.19
N ASP A 460 19.50 6.01 19.54
CA ASP A 460 19.93 7.30 20.10
C ASP A 460 18.75 8.26 20.27
N PHE A 461 17.82 8.29 19.31
CA PHE A 461 16.61 9.11 19.41
C PHE A 461 15.66 8.65 20.52
N HIS A 462 15.56 7.35 20.76
CA HIS A 462 14.78 6.78 21.86
C HIS A 462 15.40 7.12 23.22
N LYS A 463 16.74 7.10 23.34
CA LYS A 463 17.45 7.61 24.52
C LYS A 463 17.14 9.08 24.79
N LEU A 464 17.04 9.90 23.73
CA LEU A 464 16.64 11.31 23.84
C LEU A 464 15.15 11.50 24.14
N TYR A 465 14.27 10.64 23.63
CA TYR A 465 12.82 10.77 23.77
C TYR A 465 12.16 9.40 24.04
N PRO A 466 12.23 8.89 25.29
CA PRO A 466 11.80 7.53 25.62
C PRO A 466 10.34 7.23 25.26
N GLU A 467 9.44 8.18 25.49
CA GLU A 467 8.00 7.99 25.26
C GLU A 467 7.54 8.29 23.82
N ARG A 468 8.45 8.72 22.93
CA ARG A 468 8.04 9.18 21.59
C ARG A 468 7.73 8.03 20.62
N ILE A 469 8.37 6.87 20.79
CA ILE A 469 8.20 5.72 19.91
C ILE A 469 7.09 4.81 20.44
N VAL A 470 5.98 4.74 19.71
CA VAL A 470 4.80 3.93 20.04
C VAL A 470 4.56 2.83 18.98
N ASN A 471 3.74 1.84 19.29
CA ASN A 471 3.33 0.82 18.32
C ASN A 471 1.92 1.08 17.80
N LYS A 472 1.72 0.86 16.49
CA LYS A 472 0.41 0.72 15.85
C LYS A 472 0.48 -0.40 14.83
N THR A 473 0.05 -1.60 15.23
CA THR A 473 0.08 -2.75 14.32
C THR A 473 -0.84 -2.47 13.13
N ASN A 474 -0.32 -2.72 11.91
CA ASN A 474 -1.10 -2.56 10.68
C ASN A 474 -2.39 -3.40 10.68
N GLY A 475 -3.32 -3.02 9.81
CA GLY A 475 -4.54 -3.77 9.56
C GLY A 475 -5.02 -3.63 8.13
N VAL A 476 -6.04 -4.43 7.78
CA VAL A 476 -6.67 -4.45 6.46
C VAL A 476 -8.18 -4.29 6.57
N THR A 477 -8.79 -3.63 5.59
CA THR A 477 -10.24 -3.39 5.60
C THR A 477 -11.03 -4.68 5.30
N PRO A 478 -11.93 -5.14 6.19
CA PRO A 478 -12.78 -6.30 5.92
C PRO A 478 -13.81 -6.04 4.81
N ARG A 479 -14.16 -4.77 4.52
CA ARG A 479 -15.11 -4.40 3.45
C ARG A 479 -14.60 -4.89 2.10
N ARG A 480 -13.35 -4.60 1.76
CA ARG A 480 -12.77 -5.06 0.50
C ARG A 480 -12.30 -6.50 0.57
N TRP A 481 -11.54 -6.85 1.60
CA TRP A 481 -10.80 -8.12 1.61
C TRP A 481 -11.62 -9.33 2.05
N VAL A 482 -12.87 -9.14 2.50
CA VAL A 482 -13.82 -10.23 2.77
C VAL A 482 -15.15 -9.95 2.10
N ASN A 483 -15.82 -8.84 2.43
CA ASN A 483 -17.20 -8.58 1.99
C ASN A 483 -17.30 -8.46 0.46
N GLN A 484 -16.32 -7.80 -0.18
CA GLN A 484 -16.23 -7.71 -1.63
C GLN A 484 -15.53 -8.92 -2.27
N ALA A 485 -14.30 -9.24 -1.83
CA ALA A 485 -13.46 -10.24 -2.48
C ALA A 485 -14.00 -11.67 -2.31
N ASN A 486 -14.66 -11.98 -1.19
CA ASN A 486 -15.13 -13.31 -0.84
C ASN A 486 -16.60 -13.28 -0.39
N ARG A 487 -17.48 -12.81 -1.28
CA ARG A 487 -18.93 -12.69 -1.06
C ARG A 487 -19.58 -13.98 -0.55
N GLU A 488 -19.08 -15.12 -1.00
CA GLU A 488 -19.59 -16.40 -0.54
C GLU A 488 -19.24 -16.70 0.92
N LEU A 489 -18.03 -16.35 1.37
CA LEU A 489 -17.69 -16.42 2.79
C LEU A 489 -18.52 -15.41 3.59
N ALA A 490 -18.70 -14.18 3.09
CA ALA A 490 -19.57 -13.19 3.70
C ALA A 490 -21.02 -13.70 3.83
N SER A 491 -21.53 -14.40 2.82
CA SER A 491 -22.85 -15.04 2.85
C SER A 491 -22.90 -16.24 3.80
N LEU A 492 -21.82 -17.02 3.90
CA LEU A 492 -21.74 -18.18 4.80
C LEU A 492 -21.81 -17.75 6.27
N VAL A 493 -21.20 -16.62 6.62
CA VAL A 493 -21.22 -16.10 8.00
C VAL A 493 -22.51 -15.33 8.33
N LYS A 494 -23.35 -15.00 7.34
CA LYS A 494 -24.64 -14.33 7.56
C LYS A 494 -25.51 -15.13 8.54
N GLY A 495 -26.11 -14.42 9.50
CA GLY A 495 -26.92 -15.02 10.57
C GLY A 495 -26.13 -15.75 11.67
N ARG A 496 -24.80 -15.84 11.55
CA ARG A 496 -23.89 -16.39 12.58
C ARG A 496 -23.11 -15.31 13.32
N VAL A 497 -22.96 -14.15 12.67
CA VAL A 497 -22.35 -12.93 13.21
C VAL A 497 -23.32 -11.76 13.01
N ASP A 498 -23.11 -10.66 13.74
CA ASP A 498 -23.89 -9.42 13.55
C ASP A 498 -23.74 -8.88 12.11
N GLU A 499 -24.82 -8.33 11.53
CA GLU A 499 -24.78 -7.84 10.14
C GLU A 499 -23.83 -6.64 9.94
N ASN A 500 -23.50 -5.92 11.01
CA ASN A 500 -22.52 -4.84 11.03
C ASN A 500 -21.06 -5.32 11.20
N TRP A 501 -20.79 -6.62 11.08
CA TRP A 501 -19.42 -7.16 11.12
C TRP A 501 -18.42 -6.46 10.16
N PRO A 502 -18.80 -5.89 8.98
CA PRO A 502 -17.83 -5.15 8.16
C PRO A 502 -17.26 -3.91 8.85
N ALA A 503 -17.94 -3.36 9.86
CA ALA A 503 -17.43 -2.26 10.70
C ALA A 503 -16.97 -2.74 12.09
N ASN A 504 -17.07 -4.04 12.39
CA ASN A 504 -16.64 -4.66 13.64
C ASN A 504 -16.21 -6.12 13.45
N LEU A 505 -14.97 -6.33 12.99
CA LEU A 505 -14.47 -7.66 12.63
C LEU A 505 -14.32 -8.62 13.84
N GLU A 506 -14.30 -8.11 15.08
CA GLU A 506 -14.27 -8.95 16.29
C GLU A 506 -15.47 -9.90 16.39
N GLU A 507 -16.56 -9.59 15.71
CA GLU A 507 -17.73 -10.46 15.56
C GLU A 507 -17.37 -11.84 15.00
N PHE A 508 -16.30 -11.96 14.19
CA PHE A 508 -15.84 -13.24 13.64
C PHE A 508 -15.38 -14.22 14.73
N ARG A 509 -15.08 -13.77 15.96
CA ARG A 509 -14.79 -14.67 17.08
C ARG A 509 -15.95 -15.63 17.38
N LYS A 510 -17.19 -15.26 17.06
CA LYS A 510 -18.37 -16.13 17.19
C LYS A 510 -18.33 -17.35 16.27
N LEU A 511 -17.45 -17.37 15.27
CA LEU A 511 -17.24 -18.51 14.37
C LEU A 511 -16.33 -19.59 14.98
N VAL A 512 -15.61 -19.31 16.08
CA VAL A 512 -14.69 -20.29 16.71
C VAL A 512 -15.36 -21.63 17.01
N PRO A 513 -16.54 -21.72 17.63
CA PRO A 513 -17.20 -23.00 17.89
C PRO A 513 -17.64 -23.74 16.61
N LEU A 514 -17.80 -23.02 15.49
CA LEU A 514 -18.19 -23.61 14.21
C LEU A 514 -17.04 -24.34 13.51
N ALA A 515 -15.80 -24.16 13.97
CA ALA A 515 -14.67 -24.97 13.53
C ALA A 515 -14.90 -26.46 13.87
N ASP A 516 -15.62 -26.75 14.96
CA ASP A 516 -15.97 -28.11 15.39
C ASP A 516 -17.28 -28.63 14.76
N ASP A 517 -18.05 -27.78 14.10
CA ASP A 517 -19.26 -28.16 13.37
C ASP A 517 -18.95 -28.75 11.98
N LYS A 518 -19.30 -30.03 11.79
CA LYS A 518 -19.07 -30.75 10.54
C LYS A 518 -19.78 -30.14 9.32
N SER A 519 -21.02 -29.67 9.49
CA SER A 519 -21.80 -29.07 8.42
C SER A 519 -21.22 -27.72 7.99
N PHE A 520 -20.74 -26.94 8.96
CA PHE A 520 -20.08 -25.66 8.68
C PHE A 520 -18.72 -25.87 8.01
N ARG A 521 -17.90 -26.83 8.46
CA ARG A 521 -16.65 -27.19 7.78
C ARG A 521 -16.87 -27.60 6.33
N GLN A 522 -17.92 -28.39 6.06
CA GLN A 522 -18.26 -28.77 4.69
C GLN A 522 -18.62 -27.52 3.85
N ALA A 523 -19.53 -26.68 4.33
CA ALA A 523 -19.94 -25.47 3.61
C ALA A 523 -18.75 -24.52 3.37
N PHE A 524 -17.84 -24.40 4.34
CA PHE A 524 -16.61 -23.62 4.21
C PHE A 524 -15.68 -24.15 3.12
N ARG A 525 -15.49 -25.48 3.04
CA ARG A 525 -14.72 -26.09 1.95
C ARG A 525 -15.33 -25.86 0.58
N GLU A 526 -16.66 -25.92 0.48
CA GLU A 526 -17.36 -25.65 -0.78
C GLU A 526 -17.17 -24.20 -1.25
N VAL A 527 -17.19 -23.23 -0.32
CA VAL A 527 -16.84 -21.83 -0.62
C VAL A 527 -15.40 -21.72 -1.12
N LYS A 528 -14.43 -22.33 -0.44
CA LYS A 528 -13.02 -22.34 -0.88
C LYS A 528 -12.88 -22.97 -2.26
N LYS A 529 -13.54 -24.09 -2.53
CA LYS A 529 -13.52 -24.78 -3.82
C LYS A 529 -14.02 -23.89 -4.95
N ARG A 530 -15.16 -23.20 -4.77
CA ARG A 530 -15.70 -22.28 -5.79
C ARG A 530 -14.80 -21.06 -6.03
N ASN A 531 -14.14 -20.55 -4.99
CA ASN A 531 -13.09 -19.55 -5.15
C ASN A 531 -11.93 -20.07 -6.01
N LYS A 532 -11.47 -21.31 -5.78
CA LYS A 532 -10.41 -21.95 -6.56
C LYS A 532 -10.80 -22.21 -8.00
N GLU A 533 -12.04 -22.63 -8.25
CA GLU A 533 -12.58 -22.79 -9.60
C GLU A 533 -12.58 -21.47 -10.38
N ARG A 534 -12.96 -20.36 -9.74
CA ARG A 534 -12.85 -19.01 -10.35
C ARG A 534 -11.42 -18.64 -10.70
N LEU A 535 -10.47 -18.88 -9.80
CA LEU A 535 -9.07 -18.58 -10.08
C LEU A 535 -8.48 -19.51 -11.15
N ALA A 536 -8.84 -20.80 -11.14
CA ALA A 536 -8.43 -21.76 -12.17
C ALA A 536 -8.92 -21.34 -13.56
N LYS A 537 -10.17 -20.88 -13.66
CA LYS A 537 -10.73 -20.31 -14.89
C LYS A 537 -9.93 -19.08 -15.36
N LEU A 538 -9.61 -18.16 -14.45
CA LEU A 538 -8.81 -16.97 -14.77
C LEU A 538 -7.39 -17.35 -15.26
N ILE A 539 -6.76 -18.35 -14.64
CA ILE A 539 -5.44 -18.86 -15.04
C ILE A 539 -5.54 -19.44 -16.46
N ALA A 540 -6.56 -20.24 -16.76
CA ALA A 540 -6.78 -20.80 -18.09
C ALA A 540 -7.02 -19.70 -19.14
N GLU A 541 -7.83 -18.69 -18.84
CA GLU A 541 -8.12 -17.58 -19.75
C GLU A 541 -6.90 -16.69 -20.03
N LYS A 542 -6.09 -16.39 -19.01
CA LYS A 542 -4.95 -15.49 -19.15
C LYS A 542 -3.69 -16.17 -19.67
N LEU A 543 -3.46 -17.43 -19.29
CA LEU A 543 -2.18 -18.11 -19.51
C LEU A 543 -2.31 -19.36 -20.40
N GLY A 544 -3.53 -19.82 -20.69
CA GLY A 544 -3.75 -21.09 -21.40
C GLY A 544 -3.37 -22.34 -20.60
N GLU A 545 -3.14 -22.20 -19.29
CA GLU A 545 -2.76 -23.30 -18.40
C GLU A 545 -3.96 -23.81 -17.61
N GLU A 546 -4.20 -25.12 -17.64
CA GLU A 546 -5.22 -25.76 -16.81
C GLU A 546 -4.62 -26.19 -15.47
N VAL A 547 -5.29 -25.81 -14.38
CA VAL A 547 -4.93 -26.19 -13.00
C VAL A 547 -6.12 -26.81 -12.29
N SER A 548 -5.87 -27.81 -11.44
CA SER A 548 -6.94 -28.51 -10.72
C SER A 548 -7.35 -27.75 -9.44
N PRO A 549 -8.63 -27.37 -9.29
CA PRO A 549 -9.14 -26.79 -8.04
C PRO A 549 -9.08 -27.74 -6.83
N ASP A 550 -8.85 -29.04 -7.04
CA ASP A 550 -8.69 -30.01 -5.95
C ASP A 550 -7.24 -30.07 -5.44
N SER A 551 -6.27 -29.49 -6.17
CA SER A 551 -4.88 -29.36 -5.70
C SER A 551 -4.73 -28.27 -4.64
N LEU A 552 -3.77 -28.38 -3.74
CA LEU A 552 -3.45 -27.31 -2.78
C LEU A 552 -2.95 -26.07 -3.54
N PHE A 553 -3.63 -24.93 -3.39
CA PHE A 553 -3.20 -23.65 -3.96
C PHE A 553 -2.20 -22.97 -3.02
N ASP A 554 -0.93 -23.06 -3.38
CA ASP A 554 0.24 -22.54 -2.64
C ASP A 554 0.63 -21.16 -3.20
N VAL A 555 0.33 -20.09 -2.46
CA VAL A 555 0.32 -18.72 -2.99
C VAL A 555 1.46 -17.88 -2.41
N HIS A 556 2.28 -17.31 -3.30
CA HIS A 556 3.33 -16.33 -2.97
C HIS A 556 3.14 -15.04 -3.80
N VAL A 557 2.31 -14.12 -3.30
CA VAL A 557 1.98 -12.87 -4.01
C VAL A 557 2.43 -11.61 -3.27
N LYS A 558 3.47 -10.96 -3.78
CA LYS A 558 4.09 -9.74 -3.23
C LYS A 558 5.13 -9.19 -4.22
N ARG A 559 5.67 -7.99 -3.95
CA ARG A 559 6.81 -7.43 -4.69
C ARG A 559 7.94 -8.48 -4.82
N ILE A 560 8.54 -8.60 -6.01
CA ILE A 560 9.69 -9.49 -6.22
C ILE A 560 10.94 -8.82 -5.67
N HIS A 561 11.57 -9.46 -4.68
CA HIS A 561 12.75 -8.94 -4.00
C HIS A 561 13.51 -10.10 -3.36
N GLU A 562 14.85 -10.05 -3.35
CA GLU A 562 15.68 -11.08 -2.75
C GLU A 562 15.31 -11.43 -1.29
N TYR A 563 15.11 -10.44 -0.40
CA TYR A 563 14.71 -10.70 1.00
C TYR A 563 13.32 -11.32 1.17
N LYS A 564 12.43 -11.19 0.18
CA LYS A 564 11.09 -11.83 0.18
C LYS A 564 11.15 -13.29 -0.27
N ARG A 565 12.33 -13.73 -0.74
CA ARG A 565 12.70 -15.12 -1.00
C ARG A 565 11.73 -15.88 -1.90
N GLN A 566 11.20 -15.25 -2.96
CA GLN A 566 10.55 -16.00 -4.03
C GLN A 566 11.47 -17.05 -4.62
N LEU A 567 12.78 -16.77 -4.64
CA LEU A 567 13.80 -17.74 -5.02
C LEU A 567 13.80 -18.98 -4.10
N LEU A 568 13.71 -18.85 -2.77
CA LEU A 568 13.60 -20.01 -1.86
C LEU A 568 12.38 -20.88 -2.17
N ASN A 569 11.24 -20.25 -2.47
CA ASN A 569 10.05 -20.97 -2.91
C ASN A 569 10.35 -21.78 -4.18
N VAL A 570 10.95 -21.15 -5.20
CA VAL A 570 11.31 -21.82 -6.46
C VAL A 570 12.31 -22.97 -6.24
N LEU A 571 13.31 -22.81 -5.36
CA LEU A 571 14.22 -23.90 -4.98
C LEU A 571 13.43 -25.10 -4.42
N GLY A 572 12.47 -24.84 -3.53
CA GLY A 572 11.60 -25.88 -2.98
C GLY A 572 10.67 -26.51 -4.01
N VAL A 573 10.22 -25.76 -5.01
CA VAL A 573 9.44 -26.30 -6.14
C VAL A 573 10.28 -27.26 -6.98
N ILE A 574 11.53 -26.90 -7.29
CA ILE A 574 12.45 -27.78 -8.05
C ILE A 574 12.76 -29.05 -7.23
N ALA A 575 12.98 -28.92 -5.92
CA ALA A 575 13.17 -30.08 -5.04
C ALA A 575 11.94 -31.01 -5.05
N ARG A 576 10.73 -30.45 -4.92
CA ARG A 576 9.47 -31.20 -5.03
C ARG A 576 9.34 -31.89 -6.39
N TYR A 577 9.69 -31.22 -7.49
CA TYR A 577 9.72 -31.82 -8.82
C TYR A 577 10.68 -33.02 -8.88
N ASN A 578 11.90 -32.89 -8.35
CA ASN A 578 12.89 -33.97 -8.29
C ASN A 578 12.38 -35.17 -7.49
N ARG A 579 11.74 -34.94 -6.33
CA ARG A 579 11.11 -36.01 -5.52
C ARG A 579 10.02 -36.74 -6.29
N LEU A 580 9.16 -36.02 -7.02
CA LEU A 580 8.11 -36.62 -7.85
C LEU A 580 8.71 -37.46 -9.00
N LYS A 581 9.77 -36.98 -9.65
CA LYS A 581 10.47 -37.72 -10.72
C LYS A 581 11.16 -38.98 -10.22
N ALA A 582 11.74 -38.95 -9.02
CA ALA A 582 12.35 -40.11 -8.40
C ALA A 582 11.30 -41.18 -8.00
N GLY A 583 10.07 -40.77 -7.72
CA GLY A 583 8.96 -41.66 -7.40
C GLY A 583 9.03 -42.26 -5.99
N GLY A 584 8.46 -43.45 -5.80
CA GLY A 584 8.50 -44.18 -4.52
C GLY A 584 7.46 -43.72 -3.49
N LYS A 585 7.68 -44.11 -2.21
CA LYS A 585 6.73 -43.83 -1.12
C LYS A 585 6.60 -42.35 -0.80
N THR A 586 7.69 -41.59 -0.89
CA THR A 586 7.70 -40.14 -0.64
C THR A 586 6.79 -39.42 -1.64
N ALA A 587 6.97 -39.66 -2.93
CA ALA A 587 6.14 -39.07 -3.98
C ALA A 587 4.62 -39.35 -3.79
N ARG A 588 4.26 -40.55 -3.32
CA ARG A 588 2.85 -40.94 -3.08
C ARG A 588 2.19 -40.23 -1.90
N LYS A 589 2.96 -39.66 -0.98
CA LYS A 589 2.44 -38.92 0.19
C LYS A 589 2.34 -37.42 -0.06
N MET A 590 2.86 -36.92 -1.19
CA MET A 590 2.86 -35.50 -1.51
C MET A 590 1.49 -35.09 -2.03
N ALA A 591 0.95 -33.99 -1.51
CA ALA A 591 -0.31 -33.44 -1.99
C ALA A 591 -0.13 -32.89 -3.42
N PRO A 592 -1.11 -33.11 -4.34
CA PRO A 592 -1.16 -32.37 -5.59
C PRO A 592 -1.16 -30.86 -5.31
N ARG A 593 -0.31 -30.11 -6.00
CA ARG A 593 -0.05 -28.70 -5.67
C ARG A 593 0.02 -27.82 -6.91
N THR A 594 -0.67 -26.69 -6.83
CA THR A 594 -0.52 -25.57 -7.78
C THR A 594 0.17 -24.43 -7.05
N VAL A 595 1.42 -24.16 -7.40
CA VAL A 595 2.20 -23.06 -6.82
C VAL A 595 1.99 -21.81 -7.67
N ILE A 596 1.49 -20.75 -7.06
CA ILE A 596 1.06 -19.51 -7.72
C ILE A 596 1.90 -18.35 -7.19
N LEU A 597 2.71 -17.77 -8.07
CA LEU A 597 3.46 -16.53 -7.80
C LEU A 597 2.84 -15.38 -8.57
N ALA A 598 2.89 -14.18 -7.98
CA ALA A 598 2.54 -12.94 -8.66
C ALA A 598 3.26 -11.78 -7.99
N GLY A 599 3.78 -10.85 -8.78
CA GLY A 599 4.53 -9.72 -8.26
C GLY A 599 5.27 -8.95 -9.34
N LYS A 600 5.64 -7.71 -9.02
CA LYS A 600 6.44 -6.85 -9.89
C LYS A 600 7.84 -6.68 -9.33
N ALA A 601 8.85 -6.68 -10.20
CA ALA A 601 10.21 -6.24 -9.89
C ALA A 601 10.33 -4.73 -10.17
N ALA A 602 11.15 -3.99 -9.41
CA ALA A 602 11.43 -2.60 -9.77
C ALA A 602 12.19 -2.55 -11.12
N PRO A 603 11.99 -1.53 -11.98
CA PRO A 603 12.54 -1.52 -13.34
C PRO A 603 14.07 -1.67 -13.38
N GLY A 604 14.77 -1.00 -12.46
CA GLY A 604 16.24 -1.05 -12.34
C GLY A 604 16.79 -2.28 -11.59
N TYR A 605 15.93 -3.15 -11.03
CA TYR A 605 16.38 -4.26 -10.19
C TYR A 605 16.61 -5.54 -10.99
N HIS A 606 17.80 -5.64 -11.57
CA HIS A 606 18.19 -6.75 -12.45
C HIS A 606 18.00 -8.14 -11.82
N THR A 607 18.48 -8.37 -10.59
CA THR A 607 18.35 -9.67 -9.91
C THR A 607 16.88 -10.07 -9.73
N ALA A 608 16.01 -9.13 -9.35
CA ALA A 608 14.58 -9.41 -9.21
C ALA A 608 13.92 -9.77 -10.56
N LYS A 609 14.29 -9.09 -11.66
CA LYS A 609 13.85 -9.46 -13.01
C LYS A 609 14.38 -10.84 -13.44
N LEU A 610 15.62 -11.17 -13.08
CA LEU A 610 16.22 -12.49 -13.34
C LEU A 610 15.51 -13.61 -12.55
N ILE A 611 15.05 -13.33 -11.32
CA ILE A 611 14.21 -14.27 -10.54
C ILE A 611 12.86 -14.51 -11.24
N ILE A 612 12.20 -13.47 -11.78
CA ILE A 612 10.97 -13.64 -12.59
C ILE A 612 11.25 -14.56 -13.78
N LYS A 613 12.34 -14.31 -14.51
CA LYS A 613 12.76 -15.15 -15.63
C LYS A 613 12.99 -16.60 -15.23
N LEU A 614 13.67 -16.85 -14.11
CA LEU A 614 13.87 -18.19 -13.58
C LEU A 614 12.54 -18.89 -13.27
N ILE A 615 11.58 -18.19 -12.65
CA ILE A 615 10.25 -18.75 -12.36
C ILE A 615 9.58 -19.24 -13.65
N HIS A 616 9.60 -18.43 -14.71
CA HIS A 616 9.00 -18.80 -16.00
C HIS A 616 9.72 -19.98 -16.67
N ASP A 617 11.05 -20.01 -16.65
CA ASP A 617 11.83 -21.09 -17.26
C ASP A 617 11.64 -22.42 -16.50
N VAL A 618 11.58 -22.38 -15.17
CA VAL A 618 11.23 -23.55 -14.34
C VAL A 618 9.80 -24.00 -14.61
N ALA A 619 8.84 -23.08 -14.70
CA ALA A 619 7.44 -23.39 -14.98
C ALA A 619 7.26 -24.08 -16.33
N LYS A 620 7.97 -23.63 -17.37
CA LYS A 620 7.95 -24.23 -18.70
C LYS A 620 8.32 -25.71 -18.67
N VAL A 621 9.34 -26.08 -17.89
CA VAL A 621 9.77 -27.48 -17.75
C VAL A 621 8.75 -28.29 -16.94
N ILE A 622 8.36 -27.80 -15.76
CA ILE A 622 7.48 -28.54 -14.84
C ILE A 622 6.08 -28.74 -15.44
N ASN A 623 5.50 -27.71 -16.03
CA ASN A 623 4.12 -27.75 -16.54
C ASN A 623 3.99 -28.63 -17.79
N ALA A 624 5.08 -28.76 -18.57
CA ALA A 624 5.13 -29.58 -19.77
C ALA A 624 5.47 -31.06 -19.50
N ASP A 625 6.00 -31.41 -18.32
CA ASP A 625 6.37 -32.80 -18.01
C ASP A 625 5.14 -33.68 -17.71
N PRO A 626 4.76 -34.62 -18.59
CA PRO A 626 3.58 -35.47 -18.40
C PRO A 626 3.70 -36.42 -17.20
N ALA A 627 4.91 -36.66 -16.67
CA ALA A 627 5.11 -37.51 -15.50
C ALA A 627 4.71 -36.83 -14.19
N THR A 628 4.75 -35.50 -14.13
CA THR A 628 4.55 -34.74 -12.87
C THR A 628 3.49 -33.66 -12.96
N ASN A 629 3.13 -33.17 -14.14
CA ASN A 629 2.28 -31.98 -14.30
C ASN A 629 0.83 -32.12 -13.78
N LYS A 630 0.36 -33.35 -13.52
CA LYS A 630 -0.91 -33.60 -12.83
C LYS A 630 -0.81 -33.47 -11.31
N GLN A 631 0.40 -33.55 -10.75
CA GLN A 631 0.67 -33.43 -9.32
C GLN A 631 1.32 -32.10 -8.95
N LEU A 632 2.01 -31.44 -9.89
CA LEU A 632 2.68 -30.17 -9.66
C LEU A 632 2.52 -29.24 -10.86
N LYS A 633 2.00 -28.04 -10.61
CA LYS A 633 2.02 -26.92 -11.55
C LYS A 633 2.69 -25.71 -10.91
N LEU A 634 3.45 -24.95 -11.68
CA LEU A 634 4.03 -23.66 -11.30
C LEU A 634 3.46 -22.57 -12.21
N ILE A 635 2.80 -21.59 -11.61
CA ILE A 635 2.06 -20.54 -12.31
C ILE A 635 2.60 -19.17 -11.86
N PHE A 636 2.89 -18.30 -12.82
CA PHE A 636 3.17 -16.89 -12.56
C PHE A 636 2.05 -16.04 -13.19
N LEU A 637 1.27 -15.34 -12.35
CA LEU A 637 0.23 -14.44 -12.82
C LEU A 637 0.79 -13.02 -13.00
N PRO A 638 0.79 -12.48 -14.23
CA PRO A 638 1.36 -11.17 -14.51
C PRO A 638 0.47 -10.04 -14.00
N ASN A 639 1.07 -8.86 -13.88
CA ASN A 639 0.45 -7.59 -13.51
C ASN A 639 -0.31 -7.64 -12.18
N TYR A 640 0.34 -8.15 -11.13
CA TYR A 640 -0.22 -8.16 -9.79
C TYR A 640 -0.65 -6.75 -9.33
N ASN A 641 -1.94 -6.63 -9.03
CA ASN A 641 -2.63 -5.42 -8.61
C ASN A 641 -3.79 -5.79 -7.65
N VAL A 642 -4.61 -4.83 -7.24
CA VAL A 642 -5.70 -5.10 -6.27
C VAL A 642 -6.77 -6.02 -6.88
N ALA A 643 -7.17 -5.78 -8.13
CA ALA A 643 -8.17 -6.60 -8.81
C ALA A 643 -7.75 -8.07 -8.90
N LEU A 644 -6.50 -8.35 -9.24
CA LEU A 644 -5.96 -9.70 -9.28
C LEU A 644 -5.84 -10.30 -7.86
N ALA A 645 -5.42 -9.49 -6.88
CA ALA A 645 -5.36 -9.93 -5.47
C ALA A 645 -6.75 -10.34 -4.94
N GLU A 646 -7.83 -9.63 -5.31
CA GLU A 646 -9.21 -9.96 -4.93
C GLU A 646 -9.67 -11.32 -5.49
N LYS A 647 -9.04 -11.85 -6.55
CA LYS A 647 -9.30 -13.20 -7.07
C LYS A 647 -8.38 -14.25 -6.44
N ILE A 648 -7.11 -13.93 -6.22
CA ILE A 648 -6.11 -14.87 -5.68
C ILE A 648 -6.36 -15.17 -4.20
N ILE A 649 -6.57 -14.13 -3.39
CA ILE A 649 -6.62 -14.26 -1.92
C ILE A 649 -7.74 -15.20 -1.44
N PRO A 650 -8.99 -15.10 -1.93
CA PRO A 650 -10.06 -16.01 -1.52
C PRO A 650 -9.81 -17.47 -1.90
N ALA A 651 -9.02 -17.72 -2.93
CA ALA A 651 -8.71 -19.05 -3.46
C ALA A 651 -7.49 -19.71 -2.81
N ALA A 652 -6.66 -18.96 -2.10
CA ALA A 652 -5.44 -19.48 -1.48
C ALA A 652 -5.76 -20.51 -0.38
N ASP A 653 -5.07 -21.66 -0.40
CA ASP A 653 -5.08 -22.62 0.70
C ASP A 653 -3.87 -22.37 1.62
N LEU A 654 -2.69 -22.17 1.02
CA LEU A 654 -1.44 -21.89 1.73
C LEU A 654 -0.88 -20.53 1.31
N SER A 655 -0.36 -19.78 2.28
CA SER A 655 0.18 -18.43 2.14
C SER A 655 1.66 -18.42 2.49
N GLN A 656 2.51 -18.12 1.50
CA GLN A 656 3.97 -18.04 1.65
C GLN A 656 4.39 -16.67 2.22
N GLN A 657 4.81 -16.67 3.49
CA GLN A 657 5.27 -15.49 4.24
C GLN A 657 6.70 -15.68 4.72
N ILE A 658 7.57 -15.91 3.74
CA ILE A 658 8.89 -16.50 3.94
C ILE A 658 10.04 -15.48 3.86
N SER A 659 9.83 -14.20 4.21
CA SER A 659 10.93 -13.23 4.22
C SER A 659 12.05 -13.65 5.17
N THR A 660 13.31 -13.27 4.93
CA THR A 660 14.41 -13.50 5.89
C THR A 660 14.05 -12.83 7.22
N ALA A 661 14.17 -13.53 8.36
CA ALA A 661 13.74 -12.99 9.64
C ALA A 661 14.47 -11.66 9.98
N GLY A 662 13.71 -10.68 10.50
CA GLY A 662 14.18 -9.33 10.79
C GLY A 662 14.16 -8.37 9.60
N THR A 663 13.59 -8.76 8.45
CA THR A 663 13.52 -7.87 7.25
C THR A 663 12.12 -7.36 6.95
N GLU A 664 11.06 -8.08 7.34
CA GLU A 664 9.69 -7.64 7.13
C GLU A 664 9.21 -6.81 8.33
N ALA A 665 8.90 -5.53 8.10
CA ALA A 665 8.38 -4.66 9.14
C ALA A 665 7.01 -5.10 9.67
N SER A 666 6.17 -5.67 8.82
CA SER A 666 4.81 -6.11 9.17
C SER A 666 4.31 -7.12 8.14
N GLY A 667 3.85 -6.63 6.98
CA GLY A 667 3.14 -7.42 5.98
C GLY A 667 1.63 -7.32 6.20
N THR A 668 0.90 -6.90 5.17
CA THR A 668 -0.57 -6.88 5.16
C THR A 668 -1.16 -7.91 4.19
N GLY A 669 -0.33 -8.52 3.35
CA GLY A 669 -0.75 -9.61 2.46
C GLY A 669 -1.10 -10.88 3.24
N ASN A 670 -0.29 -11.22 4.24
CA ASN A 670 -0.54 -12.32 5.18
C ASN A 670 -1.89 -12.14 5.91
N MET A 671 -2.22 -10.94 6.37
CA MET A 671 -3.48 -10.66 7.05
C MET A 671 -4.68 -10.96 6.15
N LYS A 672 -4.63 -10.55 4.87
CA LYS A 672 -5.73 -10.81 3.92
C LYS A 672 -5.90 -12.30 3.62
N LEU A 673 -4.79 -13.01 3.47
CA LEU A 673 -4.76 -14.44 3.20
C LEU A 673 -5.32 -15.23 4.38
N ALA A 674 -4.84 -14.96 5.60
CA ALA A 674 -5.33 -15.59 6.82
C ALA A 674 -6.82 -15.27 7.07
N LEU A 675 -7.25 -14.03 6.85
CA LEU A 675 -8.66 -13.62 6.96
C LEU A 675 -9.58 -14.32 5.93
N ASN A 676 -9.02 -14.89 4.87
CA ASN A 676 -9.74 -15.71 3.89
C ASN A 676 -9.50 -17.22 4.06
N GLY A 677 -8.93 -17.63 5.20
CA GLY A 677 -8.74 -19.04 5.58
C GLY A 677 -7.55 -19.72 4.91
N ALA A 678 -6.59 -18.97 4.38
CA ALA A 678 -5.32 -19.56 3.95
C ALA A 678 -4.40 -19.73 5.18
N LEU A 679 -3.84 -20.93 5.35
CA LEU A 679 -2.87 -21.21 6.41
C LEU A 679 -1.51 -20.60 6.03
N THR A 680 -0.77 -20.13 7.03
CA THR A 680 0.53 -19.47 6.79
C THR A 680 1.68 -20.47 6.93
N ILE A 681 2.56 -20.50 5.92
CA ILE A 681 3.93 -21.01 6.05
C ILE A 681 4.87 -19.81 6.02
N GLY A 682 5.74 -19.69 7.03
CA GLY A 682 6.51 -18.46 7.17
C GLY A 682 7.62 -18.53 8.20
N THR A 683 8.45 -17.49 8.19
CA THR A 683 9.42 -17.23 9.25
C THR A 683 8.75 -16.53 10.43
N ARG A 684 9.40 -16.57 11.60
CA ARG A 684 9.02 -15.75 12.76
C ARG A 684 9.46 -14.30 12.56
N ASP A 685 8.75 -13.61 11.66
CA ASP A 685 9.05 -12.24 11.27
C ASP A 685 7.79 -11.40 11.06
N GLY A 686 7.91 -10.08 11.22
CA GLY A 686 6.83 -9.12 11.01
C GLY A 686 5.51 -9.51 11.68
N ALA A 687 4.41 -9.38 10.94
CA ALA A 687 3.06 -9.69 11.41
C ALA A 687 2.76 -11.20 11.48
N ASN A 688 3.65 -12.09 11.03
CA ASN A 688 3.43 -13.54 11.18
C ASN A 688 3.40 -13.93 12.67
N ILE A 689 4.21 -13.26 13.50
CA ILE A 689 4.27 -13.49 14.95
C ILE A 689 2.91 -13.14 15.57
N GLU A 690 2.41 -11.93 15.30
CA GLU A 690 1.13 -11.47 15.83
C GLU A 690 -0.04 -12.32 15.29
N ILE A 691 0.00 -12.74 14.02
CA ILE A 691 -1.02 -13.66 13.46
C ILE A 691 -1.02 -14.98 14.24
N ALA A 692 0.15 -15.59 14.46
CA ALA A 692 0.24 -16.84 15.22
C ALA A 692 -0.23 -16.70 16.67
N GLU A 693 0.03 -15.56 17.32
CA GLU A 693 -0.49 -15.26 18.66
C GLU A 693 -2.03 -15.26 18.70
N GLU A 694 -2.68 -14.73 17.66
CA GLU A 694 -4.15 -14.67 17.60
C GLU A 694 -4.77 -15.99 17.11
N VAL A 695 -4.24 -16.61 16.05
CA VAL A 695 -4.86 -17.81 15.44
C VAL A 695 -4.49 -19.11 16.16
N GLY A 696 -3.43 -19.11 16.97
CA GLY A 696 -2.82 -20.29 17.58
C GLY A 696 -1.64 -20.79 16.76
N GLU A 697 -0.50 -21.01 17.41
CA GLU A 697 0.74 -21.40 16.75
C GLU A 697 0.63 -22.78 16.06
N GLU A 698 -0.25 -23.66 16.56
CA GLU A 698 -0.58 -24.95 15.94
C GLU A 698 -1.19 -24.82 14.54
N ASN A 699 -1.73 -23.64 14.19
CA ASN A 699 -2.34 -23.34 12.89
C ASN A 699 -1.39 -22.60 11.93
N VAL A 700 -0.09 -22.51 12.26
CA VAL A 700 0.94 -21.86 11.46
C VAL A 700 2.15 -22.79 11.26
N PHE A 701 2.67 -22.84 10.05
CA PHE A 701 3.86 -23.64 9.70
C PHE A 701 5.12 -22.78 9.78
N PHE A 702 5.58 -22.49 11.00
CA PHE A 702 6.85 -21.77 11.20
C PHE A 702 8.07 -22.61 10.82
N PHE A 703 9.11 -21.97 10.28
CA PHE A 703 10.41 -22.56 9.99
C PHE A 703 11.53 -21.52 9.98
N GLY A 704 12.77 -22.01 9.94
CA GLY A 704 13.96 -21.22 9.67
C GLY A 704 14.47 -20.45 10.89
N LEU A 705 15.53 -19.69 10.63
CA LEU A 705 16.28 -18.92 11.62
C LEU A 705 15.45 -17.79 12.24
N LEU A 706 15.75 -17.48 13.51
CA LEU A 706 15.28 -16.28 14.19
C LEU A 706 16.11 -15.04 13.80
N ALA A 707 15.55 -13.85 14.02
CA ALA A 707 16.19 -12.59 13.60
C ALA A 707 17.59 -12.37 14.22
N ASP A 708 17.78 -12.77 15.49
CA ASP A 708 19.08 -12.70 16.18
C ASP A 708 20.08 -13.72 15.61
N GLU A 709 19.62 -14.91 15.22
CA GLU A 709 20.46 -15.91 14.55
C GLU A 709 20.89 -15.45 13.16
N VAL A 710 19.99 -14.81 12.40
CA VAL A 710 20.30 -14.15 11.11
C VAL A 710 21.40 -13.11 11.30
N MET A 711 21.28 -12.24 12.30
CA MET A 711 22.30 -11.22 12.60
C MET A 711 23.66 -11.84 12.96
N ARG A 712 23.66 -12.96 13.67
CA ARG A 712 24.89 -13.69 14.03
C ARG A 712 25.55 -14.31 12.80
N LEU A 713 24.80 -14.96 11.91
CA LEU A 713 25.34 -15.59 10.71
C LEU A 713 25.86 -14.59 9.68
N ARG A 714 25.35 -13.35 9.69
CA ARG A 714 25.86 -12.25 8.86
C ARG A 714 27.21 -11.69 9.32
N GLN A 715 27.69 -12.07 10.52
CA GLN A 715 29.01 -11.64 10.97
C GLN A 715 30.11 -12.25 10.08
N PRO A 716 31.16 -11.50 9.73
CA PRO A 716 32.24 -11.99 8.88
C PRO A 716 32.81 -13.33 9.37
N GLY A 717 32.82 -14.34 8.49
CA GLY A 717 33.35 -15.68 8.78
C GLY A 717 32.43 -16.60 9.59
N ALA A 718 31.23 -16.17 9.98
CA ALA A 718 30.29 -17.00 10.76
C ALA A 718 29.49 -18.00 9.91
N TYR A 719 29.41 -17.79 8.59
CA TYR A 719 28.60 -18.59 7.67
C TYR A 719 29.31 -18.75 6.32
N ASP A 720 29.37 -19.99 5.82
CA ASP A 720 29.73 -20.31 4.43
C ASP A 720 28.62 -21.18 3.83
N PRO A 721 27.88 -20.72 2.81
CA PRO A 721 26.81 -21.51 2.20
C PRO A 721 27.30 -22.84 1.62
N ARG A 722 28.57 -22.94 1.21
CA ARG A 722 29.13 -24.18 0.61
C ARG A 722 29.15 -25.34 1.61
N ASP A 723 29.35 -25.05 2.90
CA ASP A 723 29.32 -26.06 3.95
C ASP A 723 27.92 -26.62 4.17
N VAL A 724 26.89 -25.77 4.02
CA VAL A 724 25.48 -26.19 4.10
C VAL A 724 25.10 -27.00 2.87
N ILE A 725 25.47 -26.52 1.68
CA ILE A 725 25.19 -27.18 0.40
C ILE A 725 25.84 -28.58 0.37
N ALA A 726 27.09 -28.71 0.79
CA ALA A 726 27.80 -29.99 0.81
C ALA A 726 27.13 -31.05 1.72
N LYS A 727 26.38 -30.61 2.74
CA LYS A 727 25.65 -31.49 3.68
C LYS A 727 24.21 -31.79 3.23
N ASN A 728 23.70 -31.09 2.21
CA ASN A 728 22.34 -31.25 1.72
C ASN A 728 22.34 -31.58 0.22
N ALA A 729 22.31 -32.86 -0.10
CA ALA A 729 22.35 -33.37 -1.48
C ALA A 729 21.17 -32.88 -2.34
N GLU A 730 20.00 -32.64 -1.75
CA GLU A 730 18.84 -32.11 -2.46
C GLU A 730 19.05 -30.65 -2.85
N LEU A 731 19.53 -29.82 -1.92
CA LEU A 731 19.88 -28.43 -2.21
C LEU A 731 20.99 -28.35 -3.28
N ALA A 732 22.03 -29.18 -3.15
CA ALA A 732 23.10 -29.25 -4.15
C ALA A 732 22.54 -29.59 -5.54
N GLN A 733 21.68 -30.60 -5.66
CA GLN A 733 21.05 -30.97 -6.93
C GLN A 733 20.22 -29.82 -7.53
N VAL A 734 19.44 -29.11 -6.70
CA VAL A 734 18.64 -27.97 -7.17
C VAL A 734 19.53 -26.84 -7.70
N LEU A 735 20.58 -26.49 -6.97
CA LEU A 735 21.52 -25.45 -7.37
C LEU A 735 22.30 -25.84 -8.63
N ASP A 736 22.70 -27.11 -8.76
CA ASP A 736 23.36 -27.64 -9.96
C ASP A 736 22.45 -27.51 -11.18
N MET A 737 21.16 -27.86 -11.07
CA MET A 737 20.20 -27.71 -12.17
C MET A 737 20.04 -26.25 -12.62
N ILE A 738 20.07 -25.30 -11.69
CA ILE A 738 20.02 -23.88 -12.03
C ILE A 738 21.33 -23.43 -12.69
N GLY A 739 22.48 -23.80 -12.10
CA GLY A 739 23.80 -23.36 -12.54
C GLY A 739 24.32 -24.01 -13.82
N ASN A 740 23.84 -25.22 -14.18
CA ASN A 740 24.30 -25.95 -15.36
C ASN A 740 23.44 -25.72 -16.63
N GLY A 741 22.42 -24.87 -16.53
CA GLY A 741 21.53 -24.54 -17.64
C GLY A 741 20.41 -25.55 -17.90
N PHE A 742 20.03 -26.40 -16.94
CA PHE A 742 18.91 -27.34 -17.10
C PHE A 742 17.60 -26.62 -17.51
N PHE A 743 17.33 -25.45 -16.93
CA PHE A 743 16.16 -24.63 -17.23
C PHE A 743 16.37 -23.62 -18.37
N SER A 744 17.61 -23.43 -18.81
CA SER A 744 17.98 -22.50 -19.89
C SER A 744 18.95 -23.16 -20.87
N PRO A 745 18.53 -24.21 -21.60
CA PRO A 745 19.42 -24.96 -22.49
C PRO A 745 19.96 -24.11 -23.66
N ASP A 746 19.28 -23.01 -23.98
CA ASP A 746 19.66 -22.01 -24.97
C ASP A 746 20.72 -21.01 -24.47
N ASP A 747 20.84 -20.83 -23.16
CA ASP A 747 21.86 -20.01 -22.50
C ASP A 747 22.17 -20.59 -21.11
N LYS A 748 23.20 -21.44 -21.04
CA LYS A 748 23.53 -22.18 -19.82
C LYS A 748 24.01 -21.28 -18.68
N ASP A 749 24.52 -20.09 -18.99
CA ASP A 749 25.06 -19.16 -18.01
C ASP A 749 24.03 -18.13 -17.53
N ARG A 750 22.81 -18.11 -18.12
CA ARG A 750 21.73 -17.16 -17.78
C ARG A 750 21.52 -16.98 -16.28
N PHE A 751 21.48 -18.08 -15.54
CA PHE A 751 21.18 -18.07 -14.10
C PHE A 751 22.42 -18.21 -13.21
N LYS A 752 23.62 -18.12 -13.79
CA LYS A 752 24.87 -18.08 -13.04
C LYS A 752 24.91 -16.96 -12.00
N PRO A 753 24.41 -15.73 -12.26
CA PRO A 753 24.37 -14.69 -11.23
C PRO A 753 23.55 -15.08 -9.99
N ILE A 754 22.44 -15.82 -10.17
CA ILE A 754 21.64 -16.34 -9.06
C ILE A 754 22.41 -17.43 -8.32
N HIS A 755 22.98 -18.40 -9.05
CA HIS A 755 23.79 -19.45 -8.47
C HIS A 755 24.96 -18.88 -7.65
N ASP A 756 25.75 -17.99 -8.24
CA ASP A 756 26.95 -17.43 -7.61
C ASP A 756 26.59 -16.56 -6.39
N SER A 757 25.45 -15.87 -6.41
CA SER A 757 24.93 -15.17 -5.22
C SER A 757 24.75 -16.11 -4.02
N LEU A 758 24.21 -17.31 -4.27
CA LEU A 758 23.92 -18.30 -3.23
C LEU A 758 25.15 -19.13 -2.83
N VAL A 759 26.06 -19.43 -3.76
CA VAL A 759 27.17 -20.36 -3.52
C VAL A 759 28.50 -19.65 -3.22
N HIS A 760 28.73 -18.50 -3.84
CA HIS A 760 30.03 -17.82 -3.82
C HIS A 760 30.01 -16.46 -3.14
N HIS A 761 28.86 -15.77 -3.11
CA HIS A 761 28.73 -14.42 -2.55
C HIS A 761 27.99 -14.40 -1.20
N GLY A 762 28.05 -15.52 -0.47
CA GLY A 762 27.70 -15.58 0.95
C GLY A 762 26.22 -15.72 1.28
N ASP A 763 25.32 -15.84 0.28
CA ASP A 763 23.88 -16.06 0.50
C ASP A 763 23.30 -15.12 1.57
N TRP A 764 23.37 -13.82 1.30
CA TRP A 764 23.04 -12.75 2.26
C TRP A 764 21.66 -12.85 2.93
N TYR A 765 20.70 -13.47 2.22
CA TYR A 765 19.32 -13.67 2.66
C TYR A 765 19.07 -15.08 3.22
N LEU A 766 20.13 -15.88 3.38
CA LEU A 766 20.15 -17.15 4.09
C LEU A 766 19.16 -18.17 3.51
N LEU A 767 19.07 -18.24 2.18
CA LEU A 767 18.21 -19.20 1.48
C LEU A 767 18.74 -20.62 1.67
N CYS A 768 20.05 -20.82 1.54
CA CYS A 768 20.67 -22.13 1.69
C CYS A 768 20.57 -22.61 3.14
N ALA A 769 20.75 -21.71 4.11
CA ALA A 769 20.65 -22.03 5.54
C ALA A 769 19.23 -22.48 5.93
N ASP A 770 18.19 -21.77 5.47
CA ASP A 770 16.79 -22.08 5.81
C ASP A 770 16.17 -23.20 4.95
N PHE A 771 16.84 -23.66 3.89
CA PHE A 771 16.25 -24.57 2.90
C PHE A 771 15.74 -25.88 3.50
N ALA A 772 16.51 -26.51 4.38
CA ALA A 772 16.12 -27.79 4.98
C ALA A 772 14.87 -27.65 5.86
N ASP A 773 14.82 -26.60 6.70
CA ASP A 773 13.69 -26.32 7.58
C ASP A 773 12.44 -25.92 6.78
N TYR A 774 12.63 -25.18 5.68
CA TYR A 774 11.56 -24.86 4.74
C TYR A 774 10.94 -26.12 4.14
N MET A 775 11.76 -27.06 3.67
CA MET A 775 11.28 -28.33 3.11
C MET A 775 10.58 -29.19 4.16
N ALA A 776 11.08 -29.23 5.41
CA ALA A 776 10.42 -29.93 6.51
C ALA A 776 9.06 -29.30 6.87
N ALA A 777 8.93 -27.97 6.84
CA ALA A 777 7.63 -27.31 7.01
C ALA A 777 6.68 -27.63 5.85
N GLN A 778 7.17 -27.69 4.61
CA GLN A 778 6.36 -28.07 3.46
C GLN A 778 5.86 -29.52 3.53
N GLU A 779 6.60 -30.43 4.17
CA GLU A 779 6.13 -31.79 4.46
C GLU A 779 5.02 -31.81 5.51
N ARG A 780 5.10 -30.97 6.56
CA ARG A 780 4.01 -30.82 7.53
C ARG A 780 2.73 -30.28 6.89
N VAL A 781 2.86 -29.38 5.91
CA VAL A 781 1.72 -28.91 5.11
C VAL A 781 1.07 -30.08 4.37
N ASP A 782 1.86 -30.91 3.67
CA ASP A 782 1.33 -32.07 2.95
C ASP A 782 0.63 -33.06 3.91
N GLN A 783 1.17 -33.24 5.11
CA GLN A 783 0.57 -34.10 6.14
C GLN A 783 -0.79 -33.57 6.63
N LEU A 784 -0.92 -32.28 6.93
CA LEU A 784 -2.19 -31.71 7.37
C LEU A 784 -3.22 -31.69 6.24
N TRP A 785 -2.79 -31.41 5.00
CA TRP A 785 -3.67 -31.41 3.83
C TRP A 785 -4.32 -32.78 3.57
N ALA A 786 -3.64 -33.87 3.97
CA ALA A 786 -4.20 -35.22 3.87
C ALA A 786 -5.38 -35.47 4.84
N ASP A 787 -5.62 -34.58 5.82
CA ASP A 787 -6.80 -34.56 6.69
C ASP A 787 -7.67 -33.31 6.40
N PRO A 788 -8.68 -33.42 5.53
CA PRO A 788 -9.54 -32.30 5.16
C PRO A 788 -10.34 -31.72 6.33
N GLU A 789 -10.64 -32.51 7.37
CA GLU A 789 -11.39 -32.03 8.53
C GLU A 789 -10.50 -31.16 9.40
N ALA A 790 -9.29 -31.62 9.72
CA ALA A 790 -8.31 -30.84 10.48
C ALA A 790 -7.88 -29.57 9.73
N TRP A 791 -7.63 -29.65 8.43
CA TRP A 791 -7.31 -28.48 7.61
C TRP A 791 -8.42 -27.43 7.64
N SER A 792 -9.68 -27.86 7.50
CA SER A 792 -10.83 -26.96 7.51
C SER A 792 -11.01 -26.29 8.87
N ALA A 793 -10.83 -27.03 9.96
CA ALA A 793 -10.89 -26.47 11.31
C ALA A 793 -9.81 -25.39 11.50
N ALA A 794 -8.55 -25.67 11.14
CA ALA A 794 -7.45 -24.71 11.20
C ALA A 794 -7.72 -23.44 10.38
N ALA A 795 -8.27 -23.61 9.16
CA ALA A 795 -8.63 -22.49 8.29
C ALA A 795 -9.77 -21.63 8.87
N ILE A 796 -10.78 -22.25 9.51
CA ILE A 796 -11.85 -21.53 10.19
C ILE A 796 -11.33 -20.79 11.42
N TYR A 797 -10.43 -21.40 12.22
CA TYR A 797 -9.79 -20.69 13.33
C TYR A 797 -9.01 -19.47 12.86
N ASN A 798 -8.31 -19.57 11.72
CA ASN A 798 -7.67 -18.42 11.10
C ASN A 798 -8.70 -17.32 10.80
N VAL A 799 -9.79 -17.61 10.08
CA VAL A 799 -10.82 -16.59 9.79
C VAL A 799 -11.42 -16.00 11.07
N ALA A 800 -11.75 -16.85 12.04
CA ALA A 800 -12.48 -16.48 13.26
C ALA A 800 -11.67 -15.59 14.22
N ARG A 801 -10.34 -15.70 14.20
CA ARG A 801 -9.45 -15.04 15.18
C ARG A 801 -8.69 -13.84 14.61
N MET A 802 -9.05 -13.35 13.42
CA MET A 802 -8.33 -12.25 12.76
C MET A 802 -8.92 -10.85 13.02
N GLY A 803 -9.84 -10.71 13.98
CA GLY A 803 -10.51 -9.44 14.32
C GLY A 803 -9.56 -8.27 14.55
N ARG A 804 -8.48 -8.51 15.29
CA ARG A 804 -7.44 -7.53 15.64
C ARG A 804 -6.75 -6.90 14.44
N PHE A 805 -6.69 -7.61 13.31
CA PHE A 805 -6.04 -7.15 12.09
C PHE A 805 -6.97 -6.33 11.18
N SER A 806 -8.16 -5.97 11.66
CA SER A 806 -8.98 -4.95 11.02
C SER A 806 -8.26 -3.60 11.06
N SER A 807 -8.18 -2.91 9.91
CA SER A 807 -7.66 -1.54 9.87
C SER A 807 -8.49 -0.56 10.71
N ASP A 808 -9.72 -0.91 11.10
CA ASP A 808 -10.53 -0.11 12.01
C ASP A 808 -9.93 -0.07 13.41
N VAL A 809 -9.42 -1.20 13.91
CA VAL A 809 -8.72 -1.29 15.20
C VAL A 809 -7.50 -0.38 15.15
N THR A 810 -6.67 -0.53 14.11
CA THR A 810 -5.49 0.32 13.90
C THR A 810 -5.86 1.80 13.90
N ILE A 811 -6.86 2.22 13.10
CA ILE A 811 -7.27 3.63 13.01
C ILE A 811 -7.78 4.16 14.34
N MET A 812 -8.52 3.38 15.12
CA MET A 812 -9.00 3.80 16.42
C MET A 812 -7.87 3.96 17.45
N GLU A 813 -6.83 3.11 17.38
CA GLU A 813 -5.61 3.31 18.17
C GLU A 813 -4.87 4.59 17.75
N TYR A 814 -4.70 4.85 16.46
CA TYR A 814 -4.09 6.11 15.97
C TYR A 814 -4.91 7.32 16.43
N ALA A 815 -6.24 7.26 16.30
CA ALA A 815 -7.16 8.31 16.69
C ALA A 815 -7.02 8.66 18.18
N LYS A 816 -6.95 7.64 19.05
CA LYS A 816 -6.84 7.79 20.50
C LYS A 816 -5.44 8.26 20.93
N ASP A 817 -4.41 7.53 20.54
CA ASP A 817 -3.08 7.65 21.16
C ASP A 817 -2.22 8.71 20.49
N ILE A 818 -2.44 8.99 19.20
CA ILE A 818 -1.59 9.87 18.39
C ILE A 818 -2.35 11.15 18.03
N TRP A 819 -3.42 11.04 17.25
CA TRP A 819 -4.10 12.21 16.69
C TRP A 819 -4.98 12.94 17.70
N ARG A 820 -5.41 12.25 18.76
CA ARG A 820 -6.36 12.73 19.77
C ARG A 820 -7.63 13.26 19.12
N VAL A 821 -8.22 12.44 18.25
CA VAL A 821 -9.48 12.71 17.54
C VAL A 821 -10.55 11.72 18.00
N SER A 822 -11.79 12.19 18.05
CA SER A 822 -12.95 11.37 18.37
C SER A 822 -13.82 11.17 17.13
N PRO A 823 -14.47 10.02 16.97
CA PRO A 823 -15.50 9.81 15.97
C PRO A 823 -16.57 10.91 15.97
N HIS A 824 -16.87 11.43 14.79
CA HIS A 824 -17.99 12.34 14.57
C HIS A 824 -18.96 11.67 13.60
N ARG A 825 -20.08 11.16 14.14
CA ARG A 825 -21.18 10.64 13.33
C ARG A 825 -22.21 11.76 13.15
N PRO A 826 -22.66 12.06 11.92
CA PRO A 826 -23.80 12.95 11.72
C PRO A 826 -25.01 12.41 12.50
N ALA A 827 -25.87 13.31 12.99
CA ALA A 827 -27.08 12.94 13.72
C ALA A 827 -27.93 11.89 12.94
N PRO A 828 -28.60 10.97 13.64
CA PRO A 828 -29.36 9.89 13.02
C PRO A 828 -30.55 10.48 12.25
N GLY A 829 -30.39 10.50 10.93
CA GLY A 829 -31.43 10.89 9.98
C GLY A 829 -31.20 10.24 8.62
N LEU A 830 -29.92 10.09 8.22
CA LEU A 830 -29.56 9.51 6.92
C LEU A 830 -29.20 8.02 6.98
N GLY A 831 -28.43 7.54 7.97
CA GLY A 831 -27.91 6.17 7.89
C GLY A 831 -28.77 5.05 8.50
N GLU A 832 -29.70 5.35 9.43
CA GLU A 832 -30.62 4.31 9.95
C GLU A 832 -31.65 3.92 8.87
N ALA A 833 -32.06 4.86 8.02
CA ALA A 833 -32.90 4.58 6.85
C ALA A 833 -32.15 3.80 5.74
N LEU A 834 -30.80 3.79 5.75
CA LEU A 834 -29.98 3.10 4.75
C LEU A 834 -29.60 1.67 5.17
N MET A 835 -29.79 1.24 6.42
CA MET A 835 -29.53 -0.14 6.85
C MET A 835 -30.80 -0.96 7.10
N GLY A 836 -31.97 -0.33 7.05
CA GLY A 836 -33.29 -0.98 7.14
C GLY A 836 -33.77 -1.59 5.84
#